data_AF-A0A409YTU9-F1
#
_entry.id   AF-A0A409YTU9-F1
#
_cell.length_a   1.000
_cell.length_b   1.000
_cell.length_c   1.000
_cell.angle_alpha   90.00
_cell.angle_beta   90.00
_cell.angle_gamma   90.00
#
_symmetry.space_group_name_H-M   'P 1'
#
loop_
_entity.id
_entity.type
_entity.pdbx_description
1 polymer ?
#
loop_
_entity_poly.entity_id
_entity_poly.type
_entity_poly.pdbx_seq_one_letter_code
_entity_poly.pdbx_strand_id
1 'polypeptide(L)'
;QTTTHFPVSRPSLTHHLLTHPSHHTLPCLWIPSQTESDTPHSFRGYTNSSSFTAELDLGDFLPTDADRSMSWIYCLYAVIAYTGDLEEGQYTAFIRTGPEKERWFKFDDNKVIPVQENNVFEDNYGGFLQLPEKKNKSSKASMLLYARKTAEQILQPLLEESIPAPLKKIMNDESIFEEGKKPARRQADRNTHMNIKVVTNRAFINYEGFDIANFDAIQWPISDLVTFRVAKDELYPDFKRRVADHFNYPPSDLRFWALIGRQNKTCRIYDQINDNSNLSDIMTDCVEGIRTEDKARGKELRLYLQVLDNSSKSDAQSEPCLIFLKHFDQTKQSLLGIGAVSVARKHKISTLCATICRLMRWNSDTTLNLYEEIKPGMIEQLKQNMTYAQGELITGDIVCFQRSLSVQDAQASKDRGLHVNAPDFYAGLAQQVVCTFVDSTNHSSKFDLVISKDDSYETMAQKVGERLLHDPMKLLFTSTQGVAGRPNLVLQRSTKQTIGNMLPSIKSNLKPVILYEKLEVNIVELEMERSIDVVWMGFCNKRLSIHSIQVKKVDNVARMKDQLGRLVASGAVTVHPNKLRVFRISLDGRKQDELSDSDFAYTIPESDSIYAEAFSDQPKYLTGEKLIDVFHFSGDLSNTHGVPFKFNAKRGEAFGQTKKRLQDRIGRNNVPDDRFVKYRFALPVAEFKQPIYLTDDDVIYTTQFVPTVLGMDHPKEHNVVMRS
;
A
#
# COMPACT_ATOMS: atom_id res chain seq x y z
N GLN A 1 -43.61 -25.68 23.78
CA GLN A 1 -44.63 -25.75 24.84
C GLN A 1 -44.91 -24.31 25.24
N THR A 2 -46.06 -23.69 25.05
CA THR A 2 -47.44 -24.13 24.78
C THR A 2 -48.18 -22.88 24.31
N THR A 3 -48.75 -22.92 23.11
CA THR A 3 -49.77 -21.99 22.64
C THR A 3 -51.08 -22.33 23.34
N THR A 4 -51.77 -21.34 23.91
CA THR A 4 -53.18 -21.43 24.26
C THR A 4 -53.91 -20.22 23.66
N HIS A 5 -54.85 -20.52 22.76
CA HIS A 5 -55.83 -19.59 22.17
C HIS A 5 -57.07 -19.51 23.06
N PHE A 6 -57.81 -18.39 23.01
CA PHE A 6 -59.29 -18.24 22.88
C PHE A 6 -59.68 -16.77 23.20
N PRO A 7 -60.88 -16.26 22.83
CA PRO A 7 -61.38 -15.99 21.49
C PRO A 7 -61.84 -14.51 21.31
N VAL A 8 -62.10 -14.16 20.05
CA VAL A 8 -62.64 -12.87 19.59
C VAL A 8 -64.07 -12.65 20.10
N SER A 9 -64.32 -11.50 20.73
CA SER A 9 -65.64 -10.85 20.73
C SER A 9 -65.43 -9.35 20.50
N ARG A 10 -66.22 -8.78 19.58
CA ARG A 10 -66.11 -7.38 19.10
C ARG A 10 -66.25 -6.39 20.25
N PRO A 11 -65.41 -5.32 20.26
CA PRO A 11 -65.92 -4.00 20.59
C PRO A 11 -65.51 -2.93 19.56
N SER A 12 -66.39 -1.95 19.43
CA SER A 12 -66.28 -0.75 18.61
C SER A 12 -64.95 0.00 18.77
N LEU A 13 -64.46 0.56 17.66
CA LEU A 13 -63.21 1.32 17.52
C LEU A 13 -63.03 2.55 18.43
N THR A 14 -64.03 2.90 19.23
CA THR A 14 -63.97 4.00 20.20
C THR A 14 -63.34 3.61 21.54
N HIS A 15 -63.14 2.31 21.84
CA HIS A 15 -62.80 1.90 23.21
C HIS A 15 -61.33 1.53 23.50
N HIS A 16 -60.47 1.37 22.49
CA HIS A 16 -59.10 0.84 22.71
C HIS A 16 -57.94 1.85 22.64
N LEU A 17 -58.19 3.11 22.28
CA LEU A 17 -57.11 4.13 22.27
C LEU A 17 -56.82 4.75 23.65
N LEU A 18 -57.60 4.43 24.69
CA LEU A 18 -57.54 5.15 25.98
C LEU A 18 -57.50 4.27 27.24
N THR A 19 -57.31 2.95 27.15
CA THR A 19 -57.37 2.05 28.32
C THR A 19 -56.01 1.54 28.81
N HIS A 20 -54.91 2.29 28.58
CA HIS A 20 -53.64 2.02 29.25
C HIS A 20 -53.54 2.82 30.57
N PRO A 21 -53.22 2.23 31.74
CA PRO A 21 -53.37 2.86 33.05
C PRO A 21 -52.29 3.92 33.39
N SER A 22 -51.60 4.45 32.40
CA SER A 22 -50.60 5.51 32.56
C SER A 22 -51.13 6.76 31.86
N HIS A 23 -51.40 7.81 32.63
CA HIS A 23 -52.02 9.10 32.29
C HIS A 23 -51.29 9.97 31.23
N HIS A 24 -50.65 9.39 30.21
CA HIS A 24 -49.88 10.12 29.20
C HIS A 24 -50.14 9.54 27.81
N THR A 25 -50.82 10.27 26.91
CA THR A 25 -50.80 9.88 25.49
C THR A 25 -49.38 10.04 24.95
N LEU A 26 -49.04 9.16 24.00
CA LEU A 26 -47.68 9.05 23.45
C LEU A 26 -47.28 10.34 22.71
N PRO A 27 -46.00 10.71 22.74
CA PRO A 27 -45.50 11.89 22.04
C PRO A 27 -45.50 11.73 20.50
N CYS A 28 -45.65 10.50 20.01
CA CYS A 28 -45.92 10.18 18.61
C CYS A 28 -47.17 9.31 18.49
N LEU A 29 -48.00 9.58 17.48
CA LEU A 29 -49.18 8.80 17.14
C LEU A 29 -48.99 8.17 15.76
N TRP A 30 -49.23 6.87 15.69
CA TRP A 30 -49.17 6.09 14.46
C TRP A 30 -50.59 5.65 14.12
N ILE A 31 -51.16 6.23 13.06
CA ILE A 31 -52.55 6.02 12.68
C ILE A 31 -52.56 5.24 11.35
N PRO A 32 -52.78 3.92 11.38
CA PRO A 32 -53.00 3.15 10.17
C PRO A 32 -54.38 3.47 9.58
N SER A 33 -54.46 3.61 8.26
CA SER A 33 -55.74 3.67 7.56
C SER A 33 -56.38 2.28 7.58
N GLN A 34 -57.68 2.19 7.89
CA GLN A 34 -58.40 0.92 7.94
C GLN A 34 -58.43 0.23 6.58
N THR A 35 -57.99 -1.02 6.56
CA THR A 35 -58.31 -2.02 5.54
C THR A 35 -59.07 -3.14 6.24
N GLU A 36 -60.42 -3.08 6.21
CA GLU A 36 -61.23 -4.19 6.73
C GLU A 36 -61.32 -5.33 5.70
N SER A 37 -61.11 -6.57 6.16
CA SER A 37 -61.34 -7.79 5.37
C SER A 37 -62.76 -8.31 5.64
N ASP A 38 -63.67 -8.18 4.67
CA ASP A 38 -65.05 -8.66 4.84
C ASP A 38 -65.22 -10.17 4.58
N THR A 39 -64.20 -10.91 4.11
CA THR A 39 -64.19 -12.39 4.08
C THR A 39 -62.75 -12.96 4.15
N PRO A 40 -62.56 -14.26 4.49
CA PRO A 40 -61.22 -14.87 4.63
C PRO A 40 -60.34 -14.84 3.38
N HIS A 41 -60.90 -14.50 2.21
CA HIS A 41 -60.21 -14.53 0.92
C HIS A 41 -60.42 -13.27 0.06
N SER A 42 -60.86 -12.13 0.63
CA SER A 42 -60.90 -10.87 -0.11
C SER A 42 -60.59 -9.66 0.78
N PHE A 43 -59.48 -8.97 0.51
CA PHE A 43 -59.25 -7.61 0.98
C PHE A 43 -59.93 -6.65 0.01
N ARG A 44 -60.96 -5.93 0.46
CA ARG A 44 -61.56 -4.85 -0.34
C ARG A 44 -60.97 -3.54 0.18
N GLY A 45 -60.06 -2.94 -0.58
CA GLY A 45 -59.63 -1.57 -0.32
C GLY A 45 -60.81 -0.63 -0.56
N TYR A 46 -61.40 -0.07 0.50
CA TYR A 46 -62.43 0.96 0.34
C TYR A 46 -61.80 2.19 -0.34
N THR A 47 -62.28 2.54 -1.54
CA THR A 47 -61.89 3.72 -2.33
C THR A 47 -62.58 5.01 -1.84
N ASN A 48 -63.04 5.03 -0.59
CA ASN A 48 -63.59 6.22 0.02
C ASN A 48 -62.46 7.23 0.27
N SER A 49 -62.71 8.49 -0.09
CA SER A 49 -61.82 9.61 0.21
C SER A 49 -61.75 9.82 1.72
N SER A 50 -60.56 9.67 2.29
CA SER A 50 -60.28 9.92 3.70
C SER A 50 -59.36 11.14 3.78
N SER A 51 -59.90 12.28 4.19
CA SER A 51 -59.09 13.46 4.46
C SER A 51 -58.38 13.33 5.80
N PHE A 52 -57.19 13.92 5.88
CA PHE A 52 -56.40 14.06 7.10
C PHE A 52 -55.81 15.48 7.15
N THR A 53 -55.61 16.00 8.36
CA THR A 53 -55.26 17.40 8.61
C THR A 53 -53.79 17.55 9.00
N ALA A 54 -53.22 18.72 8.74
CA ALA A 54 -51.84 19.04 9.15
C ALA A 54 -51.68 19.10 10.69
N GLU A 55 -52.70 19.58 11.39
CA GLU A 55 -52.78 19.58 12.85
C GLU A 55 -54.01 18.81 13.32
N LEU A 56 -53.85 18.03 14.40
CA LEU A 56 -54.88 17.23 15.04
C LEU A 56 -54.91 17.56 16.53
N ASP A 57 -55.99 18.18 17.00
CA ASP A 57 -56.22 18.44 18.42
C ASP A 57 -57.02 17.28 19.02
N LEU A 58 -56.40 16.59 19.98
CA LEU A 58 -57.03 15.46 20.68
C LEU A 58 -57.50 15.82 22.09
N GLY A 59 -57.43 17.09 22.50
CA GLY A 59 -57.78 17.54 23.85
C GLY A 59 -59.20 17.17 24.29
N ASP A 60 -60.16 17.20 23.36
CA ASP A 60 -61.56 16.87 23.62
C ASP A 60 -61.82 15.36 23.79
N PHE A 61 -60.91 14.52 23.30
CA PHE A 61 -61.02 13.06 23.40
C PHE A 61 -60.35 12.50 24.66
N LEU A 62 -59.81 13.37 25.52
CA LEU A 62 -59.16 12.96 26.76
C LEU A 62 -60.17 12.57 27.84
N PRO A 63 -59.85 11.58 28.69
CA PRO A 63 -60.58 11.29 29.92
C PRO A 63 -60.77 12.52 30.81
N THR A 64 -61.83 12.53 31.63
CA THR A 64 -62.17 13.65 32.53
C THR A 64 -61.10 13.94 33.60
N ASP A 65 -60.25 12.96 33.92
CA ASP A 65 -59.14 13.02 34.87
C ASP A 65 -57.77 13.23 34.19
N ALA A 66 -57.73 13.48 32.88
CA ALA A 66 -56.50 13.74 32.16
C ALA A 66 -55.93 15.14 32.44
N ASP A 67 -54.60 15.23 32.43
CA ASP A 67 -53.88 16.50 32.62
C ASP A 67 -54.08 17.45 31.42
N ARG A 68 -54.90 18.48 31.61
CA ARG A 68 -55.15 19.52 30.59
C ARG A 68 -54.18 20.72 30.70
N SER A 69 -53.14 20.63 31.53
CA SER A 69 -52.12 21.70 31.65
C SER A 69 -51.21 21.83 30.42
N MET A 70 -51.14 20.78 29.59
CA MET A 70 -50.32 20.75 28.38
C MET A 70 -51.17 20.75 27.11
N SER A 71 -50.64 21.31 26.01
CA SER A 71 -51.30 21.25 24.70
C SER A 71 -51.29 19.82 24.14
N TRP A 72 -52.43 19.36 23.63
CA TRP A 72 -52.61 18.03 23.01
C TRP A 72 -52.76 18.14 21.49
N ILE A 73 -52.15 19.18 20.91
CA ILE A 73 -52.07 19.38 19.47
C ILE A 73 -50.92 18.54 18.91
N TYR A 74 -51.23 17.77 17.87
CA TYR A 74 -50.30 16.95 17.14
C TYR A 74 -50.14 17.46 15.70
N CYS A 75 -48.90 17.54 15.22
CA CYS A 75 -48.57 17.93 13.86
C CYS A 75 -48.24 16.71 13.01
N LEU A 76 -48.72 16.67 11.77
CA LEU A 76 -48.41 15.60 10.83
C LEU A 76 -46.92 15.67 10.45
N TYR A 77 -46.23 14.53 10.62
CA TYR A 77 -44.80 14.40 10.39
C TYR A 77 -44.47 13.55 9.17
N ALA A 78 -45.21 12.45 8.96
CA ALA A 78 -45.04 11.62 7.78
C ALA A 78 -46.35 11.00 7.29
N VAL A 79 -46.43 10.80 5.96
CA VAL A 79 -47.51 10.11 5.27
C VAL A 79 -46.89 8.98 4.46
N ILE A 80 -47.25 7.74 4.75
CA ILE A 80 -46.87 6.58 3.93
C ILE A 80 -48.02 6.33 2.98
N ALA A 81 -47.79 6.55 1.69
CA ALA A 81 -48.76 6.34 0.65
C ALA A 81 -48.48 5.06 -0.13
N TYR A 82 -49.54 4.39 -0.54
CA TYR A 82 -49.50 3.24 -1.42
C TYR A 82 -50.15 3.62 -2.75
N THR A 83 -49.43 3.37 -3.85
CA THR A 83 -49.93 3.58 -5.21
C THR A 83 -49.94 2.24 -5.95
N GLY A 84 -51.12 1.71 -6.24
CA GLY A 84 -51.26 0.44 -6.95
C GLY A 84 -52.57 -0.30 -6.69
N ASP A 85 -52.70 -1.46 -7.33
CA ASP A 85 -53.81 -2.41 -7.16
C ASP A 85 -53.41 -3.52 -6.17
N LEU A 86 -54.36 -4.34 -5.72
CA LEU A 86 -54.15 -5.37 -4.68
C LEU A 86 -53.01 -6.37 -4.97
N GLU A 87 -52.62 -6.56 -6.24
CA GLU A 87 -51.56 -7.48 -6.66
C GLU A 87 -50.22 -6.79 -7.00
N GLU A 88 -50.24 -5.49 -7.35
CA GLU A 88 -49.06 -4.71 -7.74
C GLU A 88 -49.17 -3.25 -7.25
N GLY A 89 -48.28 -2.85 -6.33
CA GLY A 89 -48.19 -1.45 -5.94
C GLY A 89 -46.88 -1.07 -5.27
N GLN A 90 -46.66 0.24 -5.16
CA GLN A 90 -45.44 0.85 -4.67
C GLN A 90 -45.75 1.69 -3.42
N TYR A 91 -44.88 1.59 -2.41
CA TYR A 91 -44.92 2.46 -1.25
C TYR A 91 -44.03 3.67 -1.47
N THR A 92 -44.54 4.85 -1.11
CA THR A 92 -43.77 6.09 -1.09
C THR A 92 -44.02 6.80 0.23
N ALA A 93 -42.98 7.36 0.83
CA ALA A 93 -43.09 8.08 2.09
C ALA A 93 -42.92 9.59 1.86
N PHE A 94 -43.84 10.38 2.39
CA PHE A 94 -43.74 11.82 2.44
C PHE A 94 -43.37 12.21 3.86
N ILE A 95 -42.22 12.87 4.06
CA ILE A 95 -41.70 13.18 5.40
C ILE A 95 -41.36 14.66 5.47
N ARG A 96 -41.74 15.29 6.60
CA ARG A 96 -41.48 16.69 6.91
C ARG A 96 -40.13 16.85 7.64
N THR A 97 -39.28 17.77 7.20
CA THR A 97 -37.96 18.01 7.83
C THR A 97 -38.05 18.95 9.02
N GLY A 98 -38.50 18.44 10.17
CA GLY A 98 -38.45 19.12 11.47
C GLY A 98 -39.32 20.39 11.60
N PRO A 99 -39.37 20.98 12.81
CA PRO A 99 -40.26 22.11 13.12
C PRO A 99 -39.79 23.45 12.53
N GLU A 100 -38.49 23.64 12.28
CA GLU A 100 -37.93 24.93 11.84
C GLU A 100 -37.97 25.17 10.32
N LYS A 101 -38.11 24.13 9.50
CA LYS A 101 -38.16 24.23 8.04
C LYS A 101 -39.30 23.37 7.51
N GLU A 102 -40.44 24.01 7.24
CA GLU A 102 -41.68 23.38 6.72
C GLU A 102 -41.53 22.89 5.28
N ARG A 103 -40.60 21.96 5.02
CA ARG A 103 -40.40 21.35 3.71
C ARG A 103 -40.72 19.88 3.76
N TRP A 104 -41.52 19.45 2.78
CA TRP A 104 -41.87 18.07 2.57
C TRP A 104 -40.98 17.44 1.52
N PHE A 105 -40.61 16.19 1.76
CA PHE A 105 -39.85 15.40 0.81
C PHE A 105 -40.57 14.09 0.55
N LYS A 106 -40.72 13.74 -0.72
CA LYS A 106 -41.13 12.41 -1.18
C LYS A 106 -39.88 11.52 -1.26
N PHE A 107 -39.88 10.46 -0.48
CA PHE A 107 -38.93 9.36 -0.50
C PHE A 107 -39.52 8.24 -1.37
N ASP A 108 -38.98 8.13 -2.58
CA ASP A 108 -39.36 7.17 -3.63
C ASP A 108 -38.14 6.27 -3.89
N ASP A 109 -37.96 5.29 -3.00
CA ASP A 109 -36.79 4.41 -2.92
C ASP A 109 -35.45 5.16 -2.94
N ASN A 110 -34.77 5.20 -4.10
CA ASN A 110 -33.47 5.83 -4.28
C ASN A 110 -33.54 7.32 -4.66
N LYS A 111 -34.74 7.90 -4.76
CA LYS A 111 -34.96 9.30 -5.09
C LYS A 111 -35.61 10.03 -3.92
N VAL A 112 -35.03 11.17 -3.56
CA VAL A 112 -35.60 12.10 -2.58
C VAL A 112 -35.92 13.40 -3.29
N ILE A 113 -37.21 13.77 -3.30
CA ILE A 113 -37.72 14.87 -4.11
C ILE A 113 -38.44 15.87 -3.19
N PRO A 114 -38.10 17.17 -3.20
CA PRO A 114 -38.88 18.17 -2.48
C PRO A 114 -40.26 18.30 -3.11
N VAL A 115 -41.31 18.33 -2.29
CA VAL A 115 -42.70 18.41 -2.74
C VAL A 115 -43.48 19.50 -2.00
N GLN A 116 -44.56 19.97 -2.61
CA GLN A 116 -45.48 20.93 -2.00
C GLN A 116 -46.49 20.20 -1.10
N GLU A 117 -47.08 20.92 -0.15
CA GLU A 117 -48.04 20.33 0.81
C GLU A 117 -49.23 19.68 0.10
N ASN A 118 -49.76 20.30 -0.96
CA ASN A 118 -50.90 19.75 -1.72
C ASN A 118 -50.60 18.33 -2.25
N ASN A 119 -49.34 18.03 -2.60
CA ASN A 119 -48.93 16.69 -3.05
C ASN A 119 -48.86 15.65 -1.92
N VAL A 120 -48.80 16.11 -0.67
CA VAL A 120 -48.81 15.26 0.52
C VAL A 120 -50.24 14.98 0.96
N PHE A 121 -51.11 15.98 0.88
CA PHE A 121 -52.50 15.92 1.35
C PHE A 121 -53.46 15.45 0.24
N GLU A 122 -53.82 16.34 -0.68
CA GLU A 122 -54.89 16.12 -1.67
C GLU A 122 -54.63 14.91 -2.57
N ASP A 123 -53.38 14.73 -3.00
CA ASP A 123 -52.97 13.61 -3.85
C ASP A 123 -53.03 12.24 -3.14
N ASN A 124 -53.16 12.21 -1.80
CA ASN A 124 -53.15 10.99 -0.99
C ASN A 124 -54.44 10.75 -0.19
N TYR A 125 -55.46 11.61 -0.30
CA TYR A 125 -56.76 11.40 0.35
C TYR A 125 -57.54 10.21 -0.22
N GLY A 126 -57.22 9.80 -1.45
CA GLY A 126 -57.96 8.77 -2.19
C GLY A 126 -59.30 9.30 -2.72
N GLY A 127 -59.81 8.68 -3.79
CA GLY A 127 -61.04 9.09 -4.47
C GLY A 127 -60.83 9.29 -5.97
N PHE A 128 -61.77 8.78 -6.78
CA PHE A 128 -61.76 8.94 -8.23
C PHE A 128 -62.27 10.34 -8.62
N LEU A 129 -61.38 11.26 -8.95
CA LEU A 129 -61.69 12.36 -9.86
C LEU A 129 -61.12 12.01 -11.23
N GLN A 130 -61.92 11.35 -12.07
CA GLN A 130 -61.56 11.04 -13.46
C GLN A 130 -61.81 12.26 -14.36
N LEU A 131 -60.75 12.72 -15.02
CA LEU A 131 -60.81 13.21 -16.40
C LEU A 131 -60.18 12.13 -17.31
N PRO A 132 -60.78 11.83 -18.48
CA PRO A 132 -60.62 10.53 -19.14
C PRO A 132 -59.36 10.35 -20.02
N GLU A 133 -58.24 11.03 -19.76
CA GLU A 133 -57.06 10.94 -20.65
C GLU A 133 -55.71 10.60 -19.99
N LYS A 134 -55.64 10.30 -18.69
CA LYS A 134 -54.41 9.75 -18.09
C LYS A 134 -54.72 8.62 -17.09
N LYS A 135 -54.26 7.40 -17.40
CA LYS A 135 -54.18 6.25 -16.48
C LYS A 135 -53.15 6.54 -15.37
N ASN A 136 -53.41 7.49 -14.49
CA ASN A 136 -52.61 7.66 -13.28
C ASN A 136 -53.24 6.80 -12.18
N LYS A 137 -52.47 5.82 -11.68
CA LYS A 137 -52.83 4.97 -10.54
C LYS A 137 -53.13 5.89 -9.33
N SER A 138 -54.26 5.68 -8.65
CA SER A 138 -54.63 6.48 -7.48
C SER A 138 -53.71 6.16 -6.29
N SER A 139 -53.06 7.19 -5.73
CA SER A 139 -52.30 7.08 -4.49
C SER A 139 -53.24 7.24 -3.29
N LYS A 140 -53.04 6.45 -2.24
CA LYS A 140 -53.80 6.57 -0.98
C LYS A 140 -52.87 6.48 0.22
N ALA A 141 -53.06 7.35 1.20
CA ALA A 141 -52.39 7.26 2.50
C ALA A 141 -52.76 5.94 3.20
N SER A 142 -51.75 5.11 3.47
CA SER A 142 -51.87 3.86 4.20
C SER A 142 -51.59 4.06 5.69
N MET A 143 -50.66 4.95 6.03
CA MET A 143 -50.29 5.23 7.42
C MET A 143 -49.92 6.71 7.60
N LEU A 144 -50.38 7.28 8.70
CA LEU A 144 -50.08 8.66 9.11
C LEU A 144 -49.29 8.65 10.41
N LEU A 145 -48.24 9.46 10.46
CA LEU A 145 -47.43 9.66 11.66
C LEU A 145 -47.57 11.10 12.10
N TYR A 146 -48.10 11.28 13.30
CA TYR A 146 -48.25 12.57 13.96
C TYR A 146 -47.28 12.66 15.14
N ALA A 147 -46.67 13.83 15.35
CA ALA A 147 -45.83 14.12 16.50
C ALA A 147 -46.43 15.26 17.31
N ARG A 148 -46.41 15.16 18.64
CA ARG A 148 -46.97 16.18 19.52
C ARG A 148 -46.18 17.48 19.37
N LYS A 149 -46.86 18.62 19.26
CA LYS A 149 -46.23 19.94 19.03
C LYS A 149 -45.24 20.31 20.15
N THR A 150 -45.46 19.84 21.37
CA THR A 150 -44.59 20.06 22.52
C THR A 150 -43.44 19.05 22.66
N ALA A 151 -43.37 18.01 21.80
CA ALA A 151 -42.37 16.94 21.86
C ALA A 151 -41.11 17.24 21.02
N GLU A 152 -40.53 18.43 21.17
CA GLU A 152 -39.35 18.88 20.41
C GLU A 152 -38.14 17.94 20.54
N GLN A 153 -38.04 17.23 21.67
CA GLN A 153 -36.97 16.26 21.94
C GLN A 153 -36.88 15.14 20.89
N ILE A 154 -37.99 14.76 20.27
CA ILE A 154 -38.03 13.65 19.30
C ILE A 154 -37.45 14.05 17.93
N LEU A 155 -37.49 15.34 17.63
CA LEU A 155 -37.05 15.90 16.34
C LEU A 155 -35.70 16.60 16.45
N GLN A 156 -34.94 16.34 17.52
CA GLN A 156 -33.63 16.94 17.71
C GLN A 156 -32.64 16.49 16.62
N PRO A 157 -31.76 17.39 16.13
CA PRO A 157 -30.74 17.03 15.16
C PRO A 157 -29.80 15.96 15.72
N LEU A 158 -29.61 14.87 14.97
CA LEU A 158 -28.63 13.84 15.32
C LEU A 158 -27.23 14.30 14.89
N LEU A 159 -26.37 14.67 15.84
CA LEU A 159 -24.99 15.07 15.57
C LEU A 159 -24.09 13.86 15.37
N GLU A 160 -23.05 13.97 14.53
CA GLU A 160 -22.10 12.88 14.29
C GLU A 160 -21.39 12.42 15.58
N GLU A 161 -21.22 13.32 16.54
CA GLU A 161 -20.65 13.06 17.87
C GLU A 161 -21.53 12.15 18.74
N SER A 162 -22.84 12.09 18.46
CA SER A 162 -23.79 11.25 19.19
C SER A 162 -23.76 9.78 18.77
N ILE A 163 -23.02 9.44 17.70
CA ILE A 163 -22.87 8.06 17.21
C ILE A 163 -21.75 7.36 17.99
N PRO A 164 -22.03 6.25 18.71
CA PRO A 164 -21.02 5.50 19.46
C PRO A 164 -19.84 5.04 18.60
N ALA A 165 -18.62 5.14 19.15
CA ALA A 165 -17.37 4.78 18.45
C ALA A 165 -17.34 3.35 17.86
N PRO A 166 -17.91 2.30 18.50
CA PRO A 166 -17.96 0.96 17.92
C PRO A 166 -18.76 0.90 16.60
N LEU A 167 -19.84 1.67 16.48
CA LEU A 167 -20.67 1.72 15.27
C LEU A 167 -19.93 2.45 14.14
N LYS A 168 -19.19 3.52 14.45
CA LYS A 168 -18.33 4.22 13.47
C LYS A 168 -17.29 3.28 12.85
N LYS A 169 -16.72 2.38 13.66
CA LYS A 169 -15.76 1.39 13.18
C LYS A 169 -16.40 0.40 12.19
N ILE A 170 -17.57 -0.13 12.51
CA ILE A 170 -18.31 -1.07 11.64
C ILE A 170 -18.72 -0.39 10.33
N MET A 171 -19.20 0.85 10.37
CA MET A 171 -19.57 1.62 9.17
C MET A 171 -18.36 1.91 8.26
N ASN A 172 -17.19 2.19 8.85
CA ASN A 172 -15.95 2.35 8.09
C ASN A 172 -15.52 1.02 7.45
N ASP A 173 -15.61 -0.09 8.17
CA ASP A 173 -15.28 -1.42 7.66
C ASP A 173 -16.24 -1.86 6.53
N GLU A 174 -17.54 -1.54 6.62
CA GLU A 174 -18.50 -1.77 5.53
C GLU A 174 -18.27 -0.86 4.33
N SER A 175 -17.86 0.40 4.55
CA SER A 175 -17.48 1.30 3.46
C SER A 175 -16.30 0.74 2.68
N ILE A 176 -15.31 0.15 3.37
CA ILE A 176 -14.18 -0.57 2.76
C ILE A 176 -14.66 -1.79 1.95
N PHE A 177 -15.70 -2.49 2.41
CA PHE A 177 -16.31 -3.60 1.69
C PHE A 177 -17.08 -3.15 0.41
N GLU A 178 -17.80 -2.03 0.46
CA GLU A 178 -18.43 -1.38 -0.70
C GLU A 178 -17.37 -0.89 -1.72
N GLU A 179 -16.22 -0.39 -1.25
CA GLU A 179 -15.08 -0.13 -2.13
C GLU A 179 -14.58 -1.40 -2.84
N GLY A 180 -14.72 -2.56 -2.19
CA GLY A 180 -14.46 -3.88 -2.75
C GLY A 180 -15.41 -4.32 -3.87
N LYS A 181 -16.59 -3.70 -4.04
CA LYS A 181 -17.51 -3.93 -5.18
C LYS A 181 -17.26 -3.01 -6.39
N LYS A 182 -16.52 -1.90 -6.21
CA LYS A 182 -16.03 -1.03 -7.30
C LYS A 182 -15.28 -1.79 -8.41
N PRO A 183 -14.46 -2.84 -8.18
CA PRO A 183 -13.81 -3.59 -9.26
C PRO A 183 -14.75 -4.21 -10.28
N ALA A 184 -15.94 -4.69 -9.89
CA ALA A 184 -16.91 -5.27 -10.84
C ALA A 184 -17.52 -4.19 -11.76
N ARG A 185 -17.88 -3.01 -11.22
CA ARG A 185 -18.30 -1.84 -12.02
C ARG A 185 -17.16 -1.32 -12.91
N ARG A 186 -15.93 -1.22 -12.37
CA ARG A 186 -14.73 -0.86 -13.15
C ARG A 186 -14.44 -1.86 -14.28
N GLN A 187 -14.76 -3.14 -14.09
CA GLN A 187 -14.59 -4.19 -15.11
C GLN A 187 -15.62 -4.02 -16.24
N ALA A 188 -16.89 -3.73 -15.92
CA ALA A 188 -17.92 -3.42 -16.90
C ALA A 188 -17.60 -2.12 -17.68
N ASP A 189 -17.17 -1.06 -16.99
CA ASP A 189 -16.78 0.22 -17.61
C ASP A 189 -15.51 0.09 -18.49
N ARG A 190 -14.58 -0.81 -18.16
CA ARG A 190 -13.40 -1.10 -18.99
C ARG A 190 -13.77 -1.70 -20.34
N ASN A 191 -14.87 -2.44 -20.42
CA ASN A 191 -15.29 -3.07 -21.66
C ASN A 191 -15.94 -2.07 -22.63
N THR A 192 -16.57 -1.00 -22.13
CA THR A 192 -17.30 0.00 -22.94
C THR A 192 -16.51 1.29 -23.18
N HIS A 193 -15.56 1.64 -22.31
CA HIS A 193 -14.81 2.89 -22.42
C HIS A 193 -13.29 2.68 -22.36
N MET A 194 -12.55 3.55 -23.03
CA MET A 194 -11.09 3.60 -23.07
C MET A 194 -10.55 4.94 -22.58
N ASN A 195 -9.25 4.96 -22.26
CA ASN A 195 -8.54 6.18 -21.91
C ASN A 195 -7.66 6.60 -23.09
N ILE A 196 -7.68 7.90 -23.37
CA ILE A 196 -6.81 8.54 -24.36
C ILE A 196 -5.95 9.57 -23.67
N LYS A 197 -4.63 9.41 -23.78
CA LYS A 197 -3.66 10.41 -23.30
C LYS A 197 -3.26 11.31 -24.46
N VAL A 198 -3.39 12.62 -24.26
CA VAL A 198 -3.08 13.62 -25.28
C VAL A 198 -1.80 14.37 -24.88
N VAL A 199 -0.77 14.25 -25.71
CA VAL A 199 0.48 15.01 -25.62
C VAL A 199 0.29 16.32 -26.37
N THR A 200 0.39 17.45 -25.67
CA THR A 200 0.38 18.78 -26.27
C THR A 200 1.80 19.29 -26.49
N ASN A 201 1.96 20.30 -27.34
CA ASN A 201 3.26 20.98 -27.49
C ASN A 201 3.78 21.55 -26.16
N ARG A 202 2.86 22.05 -25.30
CA ARG A 202 3.22 22.52 -23.95
C ARG A 202 3.74 21.38 -23.07
N ALA A 203 3.14 20.20 -23.13
CA ALA A 203 3.63 19.04 -22.37
C ALA A 203 5.05 18.64 -22.84
N PHE A 204 5.27 18.62 -24.15
CA PHE A 204 6.58 18.32 -24.75
C PHE A 204 7.67 19.34 -24.35
N ILE A 205 7.37 20.64 -24.40
CA ILE A 205 8.34 21.70 -24.05
C ILE A 205 8.79 21.62 -22.59
N ASN A 206 7.93 21.14 -21.68
CA ASN A 206 8.23 21.00 -20.26
C ASN A 206 8.77 19.61 -19.88
N TYR A 207 9.04 18.74 -20.86
CA TYR A 207 9.47 17.37 -20.62
C TYR A 207 10.98 17.22 -20.85
N GLU A 208 11.69 16.74 -19.82
CA GLU A 208 13.16 16.62 -19.83
C GLU A 208 13.69 15.21 -20.12
N GLY A 209 12.80 14.22 -20.22
CA GLY A 209 13.19 12.84 -20.44
C GLY A 209 13.39 12.47 -21.90
N PHE A 210 13.54 11.16 -22.12
CA PHE A 210 13.63 10.56 -23.44
C PHE A 210 12.25 10.50 -24.14
N ASP A 211 12.20 10.63 -25.46
CA ASP A 211 11.00 10.78 -26.31
C ASP A 211 10.26 12.12 -26.10
N ILE A 212 9.00 12.20 -26.55
CA ILE A 212 8.19 13.42 -26.47
C ILE A 212 7.36 13.51 -25.18
N ALA A 213 7.19 12.41 -24.47
CA ALA A 213 6.54 12.31 -23.17
C ALA A 213 6.90 10.97 -22.52
N ASN A 214 6.82 10.90 -21.19
CA ASN A 214 6.92 9.66 -20.44
C ASN A 214 5.55 9.13 -20.06
N PHE A 215 5.24 7.90 -20.46
CA PHE A 215 3.97 7.25 -20.15
C PHE A 215 4.07 6.17 -19.07
N ASP A 216 5.24 5.53 -18.94
CA ASP A 216 5.44 4.30 -18.18
C ASP A 216 6.90 4.04 -17.76
N ALA A 217 7.87 4.79 -18.27
CA ALA A 217 9.27 4.60 -17.96
C ALA A 217 9.59 5.03 -16.52
N ILE A 218 10.37 4.22 -15.82
CA ILE A 218 10.72 4.46 -14.41
C ILE A 218 11.91 5.41 -14.25
N GLN A 219 12.64 5.70 -15.33
CA GLN A 219 13.82 6.55 -15.31
C GLN A 219 13.48 8.03 -15.11
N TRP A 220 12.33 8.45 -15.62
CA TRP A 220 11.87 9.84 -15.65
C TRP A 220 10.53 9.97 -14.91
N PRO A 221 10.17 11.16 -14.41
CA PRO A 221 8.81 11.43 -13.96
C PRO A 221 7.80 11.15 -15.08
N ILE A 222 6.62 10.63 -14.73
CA ILE A 222 5.53 10.45 -15.69
C ILE A 222 5.06 11.83 -16.13
N SER A 223 4.87 12.01 -17.43
CA SER A 223 4.37 13.28 -17.96
C SER A 223 2.94 13.53 -17.48
N ASP A 224 2.70 14.75 -16.99
CA ASP A 224 1.36 15.22 -16.65
C ASP A 224 0.59 15.51 -17.94
N LEU A 225 -0.25 14.56 -18.35
CA LEU A 225 -0.99 14.58 -19.61
C LEU A 225 -2.48 14.55 -19.34
N VAL A 226 -3.22 15.36 -20.10
CA VAL A 226 -4.68 15.31 -20.08
C VAL A 226 -5.13 13.95 -20.60
N THR A 227 -5.94 13.28 -19.79
CA THR A 227 -6.50 11.97 -20.10
C THR A 227 -8.00 12.09 -20.31
N PHE A 228 -8.46 11.74 -21.50
CA PHE A 228 -9.88 11.70 -21.83
C PHE A 228 -10.41 10.28 -21.64
N ARG A 229 -11.50 10.15 -20.87
CA ARG A 229 -12.32 8.93 -20.86
C ARG A 229 -13.28 9.01 -22.03
N VAL A 230 -13.27 8.01 -22.91
CA VAL A 230 -13.99 8.01 -24.18
C VAL A 230 -14.75 6.69 -24.31
N ALA A 231 -16.01 6.75 -24.72
CA ALA A 231 -16.76 5.54 -25.09
C ALA A 231 -16.13 4.94 -26.36
N LYS A 232 -16.00 3.62 -26.44
CA LYS A 232 -15.31 2.96 -27.55
C LYS A 232 -16.01 3.15 -28.90
N ASP A 233 -17.34 3.32 -28.86
CA ASP A 233 -18.24 3.60 -29.97
C ASP A 233 -18.43 5.11 -30.23
N GLU A 234 -17.75 5.99 -29.48
CA GLU A 234 -17.78 7.42 -29.75
C GLU A 234 -17.12 7.71 -31.11
N LEU A 235 -17.78 8.56 -31.90
CA LEU A 235 -17.28 8.98 -33.20
C LEU A 235 -16.10 9.96 -33.05
N TYR A 236 -15.07 9.80 -33.89
CA TYR A 236 -13.88 10.64 -33.86
C TYR A 236 -14.17 12.16 -33.96
N PRO A 237 -15.09 12.65 -34.82
CA PRO A 237 -15.40 14.08 -34.91
C PRO A 237 -15.95 14.67 -33.61
N ASP A 238 -16.73 13.88 -32.84
CA ASP A 238 -17.28 14.32 -31.56
C ASP A 238 -16.18 14.36 -30.50
N PHE A 239 -15.33 13.33 -30.45
CA PHE A 239 -14.12 13.34 -29.62
C PHE A 239 -13.23 14.55 -29.93
N LYS A 240 -12.95 14.80 -31.22
CA LYS A 240 -12.14 15.94 -31.68
C LYS A 240 -12.73 17.27 -31.22
N ARG A 241 -14.06 17.44 -31.30
CA ARG A 241 -14.76 18.64 -30.82
C ARG A 241 -14.59 18.83 -29.32
N ARG A 242 -14.78 17.78 -28.51
CA ARG A 242 -14.59 17.86 -27.05
C ARG A 242 -13.16 18.24 -26.67
N VAL A 243 -12.16 17.70 -27.37
CA VAL A 243 -10.76 18.06 -27.12
C VAL A 243 -10.50 19.51 -27.55
N ALA A 244 -11.08 19.94 -28.67
CA ALA A 244 -10.98 21.33 -29.15
C ALA A 244 -11.56 22.32 -28.14
N ASP A 245 -12.75 22.03 -27.60
CA ASP A 245 -13.39 22.82 -26.56
C ASP A 245 -12.55 22.86 -25.28
N HIS A 246 -11.99 21.70 -24.86
CA HIS A 246 -11.15 21.62 -23.66
C HIS A 246 -9.90 22.50 -23.74
N PHE A 247 -9.24 22.55 -24.91
CA PHE A 247 -8.03 23.35 -25.11
C PHE A 247 -8.31 24.74 -25.69
N ASN A 248 -9.58 25.13 -25.88
CA ASN A 248 -10.02 26.40 -26.46
C ASN A 248 -9.46 26.68 -27.86
N TYR A 249 -9.54 25.69 -28.76
CA TYR A 249 -9.17 25.84 -30.18
C TYR A 249 -10.36 25.49 -31.09
N PRO A 250 -10.43 26.09 -32.30
CA PRO A 250 -11.34 25.60 -33.33
C PRO A 250 -10.96 24.16 -33.77
N PRO A 251 -11.92 23.25 -33.97
CA PRO A 251 -11.61 21.89 -34.46
C PRO A 251 -10.81 21.86 -35.76
N SER A 252 -10.98 22.85 -36.65
CA SER A 252 -10.22 23.00 -37.91
C SER A 252 -8.73 23.28 -37.71
N ASP A 253 -8.36 23.79 -36.54
CA ASP A 253 -7.00 24.20 -36.22
C ASP A 253 -6.23 23.08 -35.51
N LEU A 254 -6.90 21.95 -35.25
CA LEU A 254 -6.33 20.82 -34.55
C LEU A 254 -6.10 19.64 -35.48
N ARG A 255 -4.93 19.03 -35.33
CA ARG A 255 -4.55 17.78 -36.00
C ARG A 255 -4.02 16.80 -34.98
N PHE A 256 -4.50 15.56 -35.05
CA PHE A 256 -4.03 14.48 -34.19
C PHE A 256 -3.07 13.56 -34.94
N TRP A 257 -2.06 13.11 -34.23
CA TRP A 257 -1.13 12.07 -34.65
C TRP A 257 -1.15 10.93 -33.67
N ALA A 258 -1.25 9.70 -34.15
CA ALA A 258 -1.16 8.52 -33.30
C ALA A 258 0.29 8.30 -32.85
N LEU A 259 0.51 8.04 -31.55
CA LEU A 259 1.80 7.58 -31.05
C LEU A 259 1.82 6.05 -31.00
N ILE A 260 2.91 5.45 -31.50
CA ILE A 260 3.13 4.01 -31.48
C ILE A 260 4.44 3.66 -30.79
N GLY A 261 4.54 2.42 -30.29
CA GLY A 261 5.81 1.87 -29.82
C GLY A 261 6.63 1.34 -30.99
N ARG A 262 7.85 1.83 -31.18
CA ARG A 262 8.78 1.32 -32.20
C ARG A 262 9.55 0.09 -31.65
N GLN A 263 10.14 -0.71 -32.55
CA GLN A 263 10.92 -1.91 -32.18
C GLN A 263 12.09 -1.62 -31.24
N ASN A 264 12.66 -0.41 -31.33
CA ASN A 264 13.75 0.07 -30.49
C ASN A 264 13.29 0.60 -29.11
N LYS A 265 12.04 0.32 -28.71
CA LYS A 265 11.42 0.71 -27.44
C LYS A 265 11.22 2.23 -27.25
N THR A 266 11.14 2.99 -28.33
CA THR A 266 10.73 4.41 -28.29
C THR A 266 9.24 4.56 -28.60
N CYS A 267 8.63 5.66 -28.16
CA CYS A 267 7.24 6.00 -28.46
C CYS A 267 7.18 7.32 -29.24
N ARG A 268 6.84 7.25 -30.53
CA ARG A 268 6.87 8.39 -31.46
C ARG A 268 5.58 8.49 -32.25
N ILE A 269 5.32 9.67 -32.81
CA ILE A 269 4.24 9.83 -33.77
C ILE A 269 4.52 8.99 -35.01
N TYR A 270 3.45 8.52 -35.63
CA TYR A 270 3.51 7.73 -36.86
C TYR A 270 2.49 8.26 -37.87
N ASP A 271 1.23 7.88 -37.72
CA ASP A 271 0.18 8.25 -38.66
C ASP A 271 -0.61 9.47 -38.22
N GLN A 272 -0.89 10.35 -39.19
CA GLN A 272 -1.85 11.42 -39.03
C GLN A 272 -3.27 10.84 -39.06
N ILE A 273 -4.12 11.28 -38.14
CA ILE A 273 -5.54 10.91 -38.16
C ILE A 273 -6.25 11.88 -39.10
N ASN A 274 -6.75 11.37 -40.23
CA ASN A 274 -7.42 12.15 -41.25
C ASN A 274 -8.88 12.42 -40.88
N ASP A 275 -9.35 13.64 -41.12
CA ASP A 275 -10.76 14.03 -40.88
C ASP A 275 -11.72 13.46 -41.95
N ASN A 276 -11.18 13.02 -43.09
CA ASN A 276 -11.94 12.47 -44.23
C ASN A 276 -11.48 11.04 -44.55
N SER A 277 -11.76 10.07 -43.68
CA SER A 277 -11.75 8.65 -44.05
C SER A 277 -12.98 8.35 -44.89
N ASN A 278 -12.89 8.55 -46.21
CA ASN A 278 -13.89 8.02 -47.12
C ASN A 278 -13.89 6.48 -47.05
N LEU A 279 -15.00 5.92 -46.56
CA LEU A 279 -15.67 4.72 -47.09
C LEU A 279 -14.79 3.45 -47.28
N SER A 280 -14.53 2.71 -46.19
CA SER A 280 -14.58 1.23 -46.25
C SER A 280 -14.63 0.53 -44.90
N ASP A 281 -14.13 1.13 -43.80
CA ASP A 281 -14.05 0.43 -42.52
C ASP A 281 -14.80 1.18 -41.42
N ILE A 282 -16.03 0.75 -41.14
CA ILE A 282 -16.89 1.21 -40.03
C ILE A 282 -16.17 1.13 -38.66
N MET A 283 -15.10 0.33 -38.56
CA MET A 283 -14.25 0.25 -37.39
C MET A 283 -13.45 1.55 -37.14
N THR A 284 -13.02 2.26 -38.20
CA THR A 284 -12.09 3.40 -38.15
C THR A 284 -12.76 4.74 -37.78
N ASP A 285 -14.09 4.84 -37.90
CA ASP A 285 -14.84 6.06 -37.55
C ASP A 285 -15.05 6.22 -36.04
N CYS A 286 -15.03 5.09 -35.31
CA CYS A 286 -15.06 5.07 -33.85
C CYS A 286 -13.66 5.20 -33.29
N VAL A 287 -13.54 5.86 -32.14
CA VAL A 287 -12.25 6.11 -31.48
C VAL A 287 -11.48 4.81 -31.14
N GLU A 288 -12.16 3.67 -30.97
CA GLU A 288 -11.50 2.38 -30.79
C GLU A 288 -10.77 1.88 -32.05
N GLY A 289 -11.23 2.19 -33.28
CA GLY A 289 -10.53 1.78 -34.50
C GLY A 289 -9.34 2.65 -34.89
N ILE A 290 -9.15 3.80 -34.25
CA ILE A 290 -7.91 4.58 -34.30
C ILE A 290 -6.76 3.82 -33.62
N ARG A 291 -7.05 2.80 -32.80
CA ARG A 291 -6.02 1.93 -32.23
C ARG A 291 -5.36 1.16 -33.37
N THR A 292 -4.15 1.58 -33.72
CA THR A 292 -3.28 0.90 -34.68
C THR A 292 -3.10 -0.57 -34.32
N GLU A 293 -2.76 -1.41 -35.30
CA GLU A 293 -2.61 -2.87 -35.19
C GLU A 293 -1.61 -3.37 -34.13
N ASP A 294 -0.99 -2.47 -33.36
CA ASP A 294 -0.20 -2.77 -32.16
C ASP A 294 -1.11 -3.18 -30.98
N LYS A 295 -1.99 -4.16 -31.26
CA LYS A 295 -2.87 -4.88 -30.32
C LYS A 295 -2.09 -5.56 -29.18
N ALA A 296 -0.76 -5.60 -29.26
CA ALA A 296 0.08 -6.41 -28.39
C ALA A 296 0.63 -5.70 -27.15
N ARG A 297 0.66 -4.35 -27.06
CA ARG A 297 1.42 -3.68 -25.97
C ARG A 297 0.76 -2.51 -25.23
N GLY A 298 -0.32 -1.89 -25.72
CA GLY A 298 -0.92 -0.71 -25.08
C GLY A 298 -2.36 -0.86 -24.56
N LYS A 299 -2.57 -0.74 -23.24
CA LYS A 299 -3.94 -0.67 -22.64
C LYS A 299 -4.69 0.65 -22.97
N GLU A 300 -3.98 1.70 -23.41
CA GLU A 300 -4.49 3.07 -23.61
C GLU A 300 -4.04 3.61 -24.98
N LEU A 301 -4.87 4.44 -25.64
CA LEU A 301 -4.49 5.13 -26.89
C LEU A 301 -3.74 6.42 -26.54
N ARG A 302 -2.67 6.74 -27.29
CA ARG A 302 -1.81 7.90 -27.07
C ARG A 302 -1.80 8.76 -28.32
N LEU A 303 -2.12 10.04 -28.19
CA LEU A 303 -2.21 10.98 -29.31
C LEU A 303 -1.31 12.20 -29.07
N TYR A 304 -0.74 12.75 -30.14
CA TYR A 304 -0.08 14.05 -30.12
C TYR A 304 -1.01 15.07 -30.77
N LEU A 305 -1.26 16.18 -30.08
CA LEU A 305 -2.08 17.28 -30.55
C LEU A 305 -1.20 18.35 -31.19
N GLN A 306 -1.29 18.47 -32.50
CA GLN A 306 -0.68 19.55 -33.27
C GLN A 306 -1.70 20.67 -33.48
N VAL A 307 -1.31 21.89 -33.15
CA VAL A 307 -2.06 23.12 -33.47
C VAL A 307 -1.52 23.66 -34.80
N LEU A 308 -2.41 23.96 -35.74
CA LEU A 308 -2.10 24.43 -37.08
C LEU A 308 -2.19 25.97 -37.15
N ASP A 309 -1.11 26.61 -37.59
CA ASP A 309 -1.09 28.04 -37.92
C ASP A 309 -1.60 28.27 -39.35
N ASN A 310 -2.05 29.50 -39.67
CA ASN A 310 -2.56 29.83 -41.01
C ASN A 310 -1.57 29.55 -42.17
N SER A 311 -0.25 29.61 -41.92
CA SER A 311 0.79 29.24 -42.90
C SER A 311 0.91 27.73 -43.12
N SER A 312 0.51 26.91 -42.15
CA SER A 312 0.57 25.44 -42.22
C SER A 312 -0.66 24.80 -42.88
N LYS A 313 -1.69 25.61 -43.17
CA LYS A 313 -2.91 25.19 -43.88
C LYS A 313 -2.75 25.17 -45.41
N SER A 314 -1.76 25.86 -45.97
CA SER A 314 -1.57 26.01 -47.42
C SER A 314 -0.68 24.95 -48.09
N ASP A 315 0.11 24.19 -47.31
CA ASP A 315 1.07 23.19 -47.81
C ASP A 315 0.44 21.79 -48.02
N ALA A 316 -0.70 21.74 -48.73
CA ALA A 316 -1.45 20.49 -48.95
C ALA A 316 -0.83 19.55 -50.01
N GLN A 317 0.28 19.92 -50.67
CA GLN A 317 0.85 19.17 -51.81
C GLN A 317 2.15 18.39 -51.53
N SER A 318 2.72 18.47 -50.33
CA SER A 318 3.88 17.67 -49.93
C SER A 318 3.61 17.05 -48.57
N GLU A 319 3.73 15.73 -48.43
CA GLU A 319 3.67 15.07 -47.12
C GLU A 319 4.70 15.72 -46.18
N PRO A 320 4.25 16.44 -45.12
CA PRO A 320 5.16 17.15 -44.25
C PRO A 320 5.88 16.14 -43.34
N CYS A 321 7.22 16.13 -43.37
CA CYS A 321 8.00 15.35 -42.41
C CYS A 321 8.09 16.15 -41.10
N LEU A 322 7.44 15.69 -40.03
CA LEU A 322 7.40 16.41 -38.77
C LEU A 322 8.56 15.98 -37.86
N ILE A 323 9.49 16.91 -37.59
CA ILE A 323 10.68 16.69 -36.76
C ILE A 323 10.53 17.45 -35.45
N PHE A 324 10.76 16.76 -34.33
CA PHE A 324 10.75 17.37 -33.00
C PHE A 324 12.13 17.92 -32.65
N LEU A 325 12.16 19.04 -31.93
CA LEU A 325 13.39 19.71 -31.54
C LEU A 325 13.54 19.72 -30.03
N LYS A 326 14.69 19.26 -29.54
CA LYS A 326 15.12 19.40 -28.15
C LYS A 326 16.40 20.22 -28.06
N HIS A 327 16.49 21.09 -27.06
CA HIS A 327 17.67 21.87 -26.77
C HIS A 327 18.36 21.32 -25.53
N PHE A 328 19.62 20.92 -25.67
CA PHE A 328 20.49 20.67 -24.52
C PHE A 328 21.22 21.96 -24.14
N ASP A 329 20.81 22.56 -23.02
CA ASP A 329 21.47 23.74 -22.45
C ASP A 329 22.65 23.30 -21.58
N GLN A 330 23.87 23.50 -22.10
CA GLN A 330 25.09 23.07 -21.43
C GLN A 330 25.37 23.85 -20.13
N THR A 331 24.81 25.05 -19.96
CA THR A 331 25.01 25.83 -18.73
C THR A 331 24.06 25.37 -17.64
N LYS A 332 22.80 25.11 -18.01
CA LYS A 332 21.76 24.68 -17.06
C LYS A 332 21.73 23.17 -16.83
N GLN A 333 22.43 22.39 -17.65
CA GLN A 333 22.37 20.92 -17.65
C GLN A 333 20.91 20.43 -17.75
N SER A 334 20.16 21.02 -18.70
CA SER A 334 18.74 20.71 -18.94
C SER A 334 18.52 20.36 -20.40
N LEU A 335 17.60 19.44 -20.66
CA LEU A 335 17.20 19.01 -21.99
C LEU A 335 15.72 19.31 -22.17
N LEU A 336 15.33 20.32 -22.94
CA LEU A 336 13.91 20.72 -23.06
C LEU A 336 13.45 20.74 -24.51
N GLY A 337 12.20 20.38 -24.73
CA GLY A 337 11.55 20.52 -26.04
C GLY A 337 11.41 21.99 -26.44
N ILE A 338 11.52 22.28 -27.73
CA ILE A 338 11.23 23.62 -28.30
C ILE A 338 9.94 23.59 -29.11
N GLY A 339 9.66 22.46 -29.74
CA GLY A 339 8.46 22.23 -30.54
C GLY A 339 8.72 21.29 -31.70
N ALA A 340 7.77 21.20 -32.62
CA ALA A 340 7.87 20.40 -33.83
C ALA A 340 7.91 21.32 -35.07
N VAL A 341 8.69 20.93 -36.08
CA VAL A 341 8.85 21.66 -37.33
C VAL A 341 8.58 20.75 -38.53
N SER A 342 7.88 21.29 -39.53
CA SER A 342 7.66 20.61 -40.80
C SER A 342 8.86 20.82 -41.73
N VAL A 343 9.41 19.74 -42.27
CA VAL A 343 10.53 19.78 -43.23
C VAL A 343 10.21 18.95 -44.48
N ALA A 344 10.79 19.35 -45.61
CA ALA A 344 10.73 18.55 -46.83
C ALA A 344 11.92 17.58 -46.87
N ARG A 345 11.65 16.27 -47.05
CA ARG A 345 12.70 15.22 -46.96
C ARG A 345 13.88 15.41 -47.94
N LYS A 346 13.65 16.12 -49.05
CA LYS A 346 14.66 16.47 -50.07
C LYS A 346 15.60 17.61 -49.68
N HIS A 347 15.27 18.41 -48.66
CA HIS A 347 16.12 19.52 -48.22
C HIS A 347 17.30 19.04 -47.37
N LYS A 348 18.36 19.85 -47.29
CA LYS A 348 19.53 19.57 -46.44
C LYS A 348 19.21 19.78 -44.97
N ILE A 349 19.79 18.95 -44.10
CA ILE A 349 19.64 19.06 -42.64
C ILE A 349 20.18 20.41 -42.13
N SER A 350 21.21 20.97 -42.76
CA SER A 350 21.75 22.30 -42.40
C SER A 350 20.71 23.45 -42.46
N THR A 351 19.63 23.29 -43.23
CA THR A 351 18.53 24.27 -43.26
C THR A 351 17.81 24.38 -41.91
N LEU A 352 17.89 23.34 -41.07
CA LEU A 352 17.33 23.32 -39.74
C LEU A 352 18.01 24.34 -38.82
N CYS A 353 19.31 24.60 -38.99
CA CYS A 353 20.07 25.52 -38.15
C CYS A 353 19.49 26.93 -38.16
N ALA A 354 19.15 27.46 -39.33
CA ALA A 354 18.51 28.78 -39.45
C ALA A 354 17.13 28.82 -38.77
N THR A 355 16.37 27.72 -38.86
CA THR A 355 15.07 27.59 -38.20
C THR A 355 15.23 27.56 -36.68
N ILE A 356 16.20 26.79 -36.18
CA ILE A 356 16.53 26.70 -34.75
C ILE A 356 16.95 28.09 -34.23
N CYS A 357 17.87 28.79 -34.89
CA CYS A 357 18.30 30.11 -34.45
C CYS A 357 17.13 31.09 -34.37
N ARG A 358 16.20 31.06 -35.33
CA ARG A 358 14.98 31.88 -35.29
C ARG A 358 14.09 31.53 -34.09
N LEU A 359 13.84 30.24 -33.84
CA LEU A 359 13.02 29.78 -32.71
C LEU A 359 13.65 30.15 -31.36
N MET A 360 14.97 30.01 -31.25
CA MET A 360 15.74 30.31 -30.04
C MET A 360 16.07 31.79 -29.88
N ARG A 361 15.75 32.64 -30.87
CA ARG A 361 16.14 34.06 -30.95
C ARG A 361 17.66 34.25 -30.82
N TRP A 362 18.42 33.37 -31.47
CA TRP A 362 19.87 33.45 -31.57
C TRP A 362 20.29 34.07 -32.89
N ASN A 363 21.53 34.58 -32.94
CA ASN A 363 22.08 35.12 -34.18
C ASN A 363 22.22 34.02 -35.23
N SER A 364 22.01 34.36 -36.51
CA SER A 364 22.04 33.41 -37.62
C SER A 364 23.41 32.77 -37.87
N ASP A 365 24.48 33.37 -37.37
CA ASP A 365 25.86 32.89 -37.42
C ASP A 365 26.21 31.92 -36.28
N THR A 366 25.28 31.68 -35.34
CA THR A 366 25.48 30.72 -34.24
C THR A 366 25.74 29.32 -34.78
N THR A 367 26.88 28.74 -34.44
CA THR A 367 27.25 27.37 -34.82
C THR A 367 26.57 26.36 -33.90
N LEU A 368 25.94 25.35 -34.52
CA LEU A 368 25.13 24.35 -33.84
C LEU A 368 25.66 22.94 -34.11
N ASN A 369 25.66 22.12 -33.07
CA ASN A 369 25.80 20.67 -33.20
C ASN A 369 24.39 20.06 -33.15
N LEU A 370 24.09 19.18 -34.10
CA LEU A 370 22.81 18.48 -34.21
C LEU A 370 23.04 16.99 -33.97
N TYR A 371 22.16 16.39 -33.19
CA TYR A 371 22.18 14.98 -32.83
C TYR A 371 20.79 14.38 -33.02
N GLU A 372 20.74 13.14 -33.45
CA GLU A 372 19.51 12.36 -33.51
C GLU A 372 19.33 11.58 -32.20
N GLU A 373 18.15 11.73 -31.61
CA GLU A 373 17.73 10.92 -30.46
C GLU A 373 17.06 9.64 -30.99
N ILE A 374 17.88 8.61 -31.25
CA ILE A 374 17.44 7.34 -31.87
C ILE A 374 16.72 6.45 -30.86
N LYS A 375 17.39 6.12 -29.74
CA LYS A 375 16.87 5.32 -28.62
C LYS A 375 17.71 5.57 -27.35
N PRO A 376 17.25 5.18 -26.15
CA PRO A 376 18.07 5.32 -24.95
C PRO A 376 19.43 4.63 -25.11
N GLY A 377 20.51 5.35 -24.83
CA GLY A 377 21.89 4.89 -24.99
C GLY A 377 22.47 5.00 -26.42
N MET A 378 21.72 5.54 -27.38
CA MET A 378 22.18 5.75 -28.76
C MET A 378 21.75 7.14 -29.26
N ILE A 379 22.68 8.09 -29.17
CA ILE A 379 22.52 9.48 -29.61
C ILE A 379 23.63 9.77 -30.61
N GLU A 380 23.28 10.01 -31.87
CA GLU A 380 24.26 10.10 -32.96
C GLU A 380 24.34 11.51 -33.54
N GLN A 381 25.53 11.96 -33.88
CA GLN A 381 25.71 13.28 -34.47
C GLN A 381 25.27 13.28 -35.94
N LEU A 382 24.38 14.21 -36.31
CA LEU A 382 23.86 14.34 -37.66
C LEU A 382 24.87 14.98 -38.61
N LYS A 383 25.00 14.39 -39.80
CA LYS A 383 25.78 14.95 -40.91
C LYS A 383 24.96 16.02 -41.62
N GLN A 384 25.18 17.29 -41.24
CA GLN A 384 24.36 18.43 -41.70
C GLN A 384 24.36 18.68 -43.21
N ASN A 385 25.36 18.15 -43.94
CA ASN A 385 25.46 18.25 -45.40
C ASN A 385 24.52 17.29 -46.14
N MET A 386 23.99 16.27 -45.47
CA MET A 386 23.04 15.32 -46.03
C MET A 386 21.63 15.92 -46.11
N THR A 387 20.81 15.35 -46.98
CA THR A 387 19.35 15.58 -46.96
C THR A 387 18.69 14.80 -45.82
N TYR A 388 17.50 15.22 -45.38
CA TYR A 388 16.75 14.46 -44.37
C TYR A 388 16.50 13.01 -44.82
N ALA A 389 16.23 12.78 -46.11
CA ALA A 389 16.09 11.43 -46.67
C ALA A 389 17.37 10.59 -46.57
N GLN A 390 18.53 11.18 -46.87
CA GLN A 390 19.83 10.49 -46.78
C GLN A 390 20.27 10.22 -45.33
N GLY A 391 19.89 11.10 -44.40
CA GLY A 391 20.08 10.89 -42.97
C GLY A 391 19.01 10.01 -42.34
N GLU A 392 18.17 9.34 -43.13
CA GLU A 392 17.10 8.45 -42.69
C GLU A 392 16.06 9.06 -41.74
N LEU A 393 16.01 10.40 -41.62
CA LEU A 393 15.05 11.11 -40.79
C LEU A 393 13.63 11.00 -41.37
N ILE A 394 12.72 10.59 -40.50
CA ILE A 394 11.29 10.41 -40.77
C ILE A 394 10.43 11.19 -39.77
N THR A 395 9.13 11.27 -40.06
CA THR A 395 8.15 11.87 -39.15
C THR A 395 8.22 11.23 -37.76
N GLY A 396 8.28 12.08 -36.74
CA GLY A 396 8.39 11.68 -35.34
C GLY A 396 9.81 11.50 -34.83
N ASP A 397 10.83 11.70 -35.67
CA ASP A 397 12.21 11.74 -35.17
C ASP A 397 12.47 13.03 -34.38
N ILE A 398 13.41 12.93 -33.43
CA ILE A 398 13.76 14.02 -32.53
C ILE A 398 15.21 14.39 -32.83
N VAL A 399 15.42 15.66 -33.15
CA VAL A 399 16.73 16.27 -33.28
C VAL A 399 17.02 17.05 -32.00
N CYS A 400 18.01 16.56 -31.25
CA CYS A 400 18.60 17.29 -30.15
C CYS A 400 19.69 18.21 -30.68
N PHE A 401 19.71 19.46 -30.23
CA PHE A 401 20.73 20.43 -30.63
C PHE A 401 21.32 21.15 -29.44
N GLN A 402 22.51 21.70 -29.65
CA GLN A 402 23.22 22.54 -28.70
C GLN A 402 24.13 23.52 -29.45
N ARG A 403 24.58 24.57 -28.78
CA ARG A 403 25.62 25.46 -29.32
C ARG A 403 26.96 24.74 -29.37
N SER A 404 27.74 24.97 -30.42
CA SER A 404 29.13 24.51 -30.46
C SER A 404 29.95 25.32 -29.45
N LEU A 405 30.74 24.63 -28.62
CA LEU A 405 31.65 25.27 -27.65
C LEU A 405 33.06 25.38 -28.23
N SER A 406 33.81 26.39 -27.79
CA SER A 406 35.25 26.42 -28.00
C SER A 406 35.94 25.29 -27.23
N VAL A 407 37.15 24.91 -27.63
CA VAL A 407 37.95 23.89 -26.92
C VAL A 407 38.18 24.29 -25.46
N GLN A 408 38.39 25.58 -25.21
CA GLN A 408 38.63 26.12 -23.86
C GLN A 408 37.37 26.03 -22.99
N ASP A 409 36.21 26.44 -23.51
CA ASP A 409 34.94 26.40 -22.77
C ASP A 409 34.47 24.97 -22.48
N ALA A 410 34.71 24.06 -23.43
CA ALA A 410 34.43 22.64 -23.26
C ALA A 410 35.29 22.06 -22.13
N GLN A 411 36.60 22.37 -22.10
CA GLN A 411 37.47 21.90 -21.02
C GLN A 411 37.06 22.47 -19.66
N ALA A 412 36.81 23.79 -19.57
CA ALA A 412 36.36 24.44 -18.34
C ALA A 412 35.01 23.89 -17.81
N SER A 413 34.16 23.37 -18.68
CA SER A 413 32.90 22.72 -18.28
C SER A 413 33.14 21.31 -17.75
N LYS A 414 34.05 20.54 -18.36
CA LYS A 414 34.48 19.22 -17.85
C LYS A 414 35.15 19.32 -16.49
N ASP A 415 35.99 20.31 -16.29
CA ASP A 415 36.69 20.53 -15.01
C ASP A 415 35.70 20.85 -13.87
N ARG A 416 34.52 21.38 -14.21
CA ARG A 416 33.40 21.59 -13.28
C ARG A 416 32.46 20.39 -13.15
N GLY A 417 32.76 19.27 -13.81
CA GLY A 417 31.94 18.06 -13.81
C GLY A 417 30.64 18.17 -14.61
N LEU A 418 30.52 19.14 -15.52
CA LEU A 418 29.33 19.33 -16.36
C LEU A 418 29.42 18.54 -17.66
N HIS A 419 28.27 18.05 -18.16
CA HIS A 419 28.21 17.43 -19.48
C HIS A 419 28.37 18.49 -20.57
N VAL A 420 29.31 18.26 -21.49
CA VAL A 420 29.64 19.20 -22.57
C VAL A 420 28.84 18.99 -23.85
N ASN A 421 28.34 17.78 -24.06
CA ASN A 421 27.60 17.40 -25.24
C ASN A 421 26.33 16.63 -24.89
N ALA A 422 25.36 16.66 -25.81
CA ALA A 422 24.09 15.99 -25.62
C ALA A 422 24.24 14.47 -25.40
N PRO A 423 25.05 13.71 -26.19
CA PRO A 423 25.27 12.28 -25.93
C PRO A 423 25.68 11.95 -24.49
N ASP A 424 26.65 12.69 -23.92
CA ASP A 424 27.12 12.49 -22.55
C ASP A 424 26.00 12.79 -21.53
N PHE A 425 25.20 13.83 -21.79
CA PHE A 425 24.06 14.17 -20.95
C PHE A 425 22.97 13.08 -20.98
N TYR A 426 22.62 12.56 -22.16
CA TYR A 426 21.69 11.44 -22.31
C TYR A 426 22.19 10.17 -21.62
N ALA A 427 23.51 9.91 -21.62
CA ALA A 427 24.09 8.81 -20.89
C ALA A 427 23.90 8.95 -19.37
N GLY A 428 24.07 10.17 -18.84
CA GLY A 428 23.77 10.51 -17.44
C GLY A 428 22.28 10.35 -17.11
N LEU A 429 21.40 10.83 -17.99
CA LEU A 429 19.94 10.63 -17.88
C LEU A 429 19.60 9.13 -17.75
N ALA A 430 20.19 8.26 -18.56
CA ALA A 430 19.93 6.81 -18.49
C ALA A 430 20.28 6.16 -17.13
N GLN A 431 21.13 6.82 -16.34
CA GLN A 431 21.44 6.39 -14.97
C GLN A 431 20.40 6.84 -13.93
N GLN A 432 19.46 7.70 -14.29
CA GLN A 432 18.40 8.13 -13.38
C GLN A 432 17.33 7.05 -13.17
N VAL A 433 16.71 7.10 -12.00
CA VAL A 433 15.54 6.33 -11.64
C VAL A 433 14.66 7.14 -10.69
N VAL A 434 13.35 7.11 -10.93
CA VAL A 434 12.35 7.66 -10.02
C VAL A 434 12.07 6.64 -8.93
N CYS A 435 12.48 6.96 -7.72
CA CYS A 435 12.19 6.20 -6.52
C CYS A 435 10.99 6.81 -5.79
N THR A 436 10.08 5.97 -5.31
CA THR A 436 8.99 6.38 -4.43
C THR A 436 9.40 6.18 -2.99
N PHE A 437 9.44 7.25 -2.22
CA PHE A 437 9.71 7.22 -0.79
C PHE A 437 8.40 7.25 -0.02
N VAL A 438 8.22 6.33 0.93
CA VAL A 438 7.01 6.20 1.74
C VAL A 438 7.40 6.17 3.22
N ASP A 439 6.70 6.94 4.04
CA ASP A 439 6.93 6.93 5.49
C ASP A 439 6.50 5.58 6.08
N SER A 440 7.38 4.96 6.89
CA SER A 440 7.12 3.67 7.53
C SER A 440 6.04 3.75 8.62
N THR A 441 5.88 4.92 9.25
CA THR A 441 4.90 5.17 10.31
C THR A 441 3.58 5.68 9.76
N ASN A 442 3.64 6.49 8.69
CA ASN A 442 2.49 7.08 8.04
C ASN A 442 2.47 6.78 6.53
N HIS A 443 1.96 5.61 6.16
CA HIS A 443 1.92 5.17 4.75
C HIS A 443 1.14 6.07 3.78
N SER A 444 0.43 7.10 4.27
CA SER A 444 -0.17 8.14 3.41
C SER A 444 0.85 9.17 2.91
N SER A 445 1.93 9.39 3.67
CA SER A 445 3.02 10.30 3.32
C SER A 445 3.97 9.62 2.35
N LYS A 446 3.88 10.01 1.07
CA LYS A 446 4.76 9.52 0.02
C LYS A 446 5.14 10.61 -0.96
N PHE A 447 6.32 10.49 -1.53
CA PHE A 447 6.77 11.38 -2.59
C PHE A 447 7.70 10.64 -3.55
N ASP A 448 7.74 11.11 -4.79
CA ASP A 448 8.70 10.64 -5.79
C ASP A 448 9.93 11.54 -5.80
N LEU A 449 11.09 10.93 -6.01
CA LEU A 449 12.35 11.64 -6.13
C LEU A 449 13.23 10.92 -7.16
N VAL A 450 13.90 11.72 -8.01
CA VAL A 450 14.84 11.21 -9.01
C VAL A 450 16.20 10.98 -8.35
N ILE A 451 16.69 9.76 -8.42
CA ILE A 451 17.96 9.32 -7.86
C ILE A 451 18.83 8.75 -8.99
N SER A 452 20.14 8.96 -8.96
CA SER A 452 21.06 8.29 -9.88
C SER A 452 21.35 6.88 -9.37
N LYS A 453 21.42 5.90 -10.27
CA LYS A 453 21.86 4.54 -9.96
C LYS A 453 23.28 4.51 -9.38
N ASP A 454 24.08 5.52 -9.69
CA ASP A 454 25.45 5.68 -9.21
C ASP A 454 25.54 6.46 -7.90
N ASP A 455 24.43 7.02 -7.39
CA ASP A 455 24.42 7.70 -6.09
C ASP A 455 24.83 6.71 -4.98
N SER A 456 25.51 7.23 -3.95
CA SER A 456 25.75 6.49 -2.70
C SER A 456 24.54 6.60 -1.77
N TYR A 457 24.57 5.85 -0.66
CA TYR A 457 23.59 6.01 0.40
C TYR A 457 23.54 7.47 0.89
N GLU A 458 24.69 8.09 1.11
CA GLU A 458 24.81 9.46 1.63
C GLU A 458 24.18 10.47 0.68
N THR A 459 24.47 10.38 -0.62
CA THR A 459 23.87 11.28 -1.62
C THR A 459 22.35 11.14 -1.67
N MET A 460 21.84 9.89 -1.63
CA MET A 460 20.40 9.65 -1.55
C MET A 460 19.81 10.24 -0.25
N ALA A 461 20.42 9.95 0.89
CA ALA A 461 19.97 10.43 2.19
C ALA A 461 19.93 11.97 2.26
N GLN A 462 20.92 12.64 1.65
CA GLN A 462 20.94 14.09 1.55
C GLN A 462 19.77 14.62 0.73
N LYS A 463 19.54 14.08 -0.48
CA LYS A 463 18.43 14.51 -1.35
C LYS A 463 17.06 14.31 -0.68
N VAL A 464 16.89 13.18 0.02
CA VAL A 464 15.66 12.88 0.78
C VAL A 464 15.54 13.81 2.00
N GLY A 465 16.63 14.05 2.73
CA GLY A 465 16.66 14.96 3.87
C GLY A 465 16.30 16.39 3.48
N GLU A 466 16.84 16.91 2.38
CA GLU A 466 16.47 18.22 1.81
C GLU A 466 14.97 18.26 1.47
N ARG A 467 14.44 17.22 0.83
CA ARG A 467 13.02 17.12 0.46
C ARG A 467 12.07 17.04 1.67
N LEU A 468 12.55 16.47 2.77
CA LEU A 468 11.82 16.32 4.03
C LEU A 468 12.07 17.45 5.03
N LEU A 469 13.02 18.35 4.73
CA LEU A 469 13.56 19.32 5.68
C LEU A 469 14.00 18.65 6.99
N HIS A 470 14.71 17.53 6.87
CA HIS A 470 15.15 16.70 7.99
C HIS A 470 16.63 16.33 7.87
N ASP A 471 17.27 16.07 9.01
CA ASP A 471 18.69 15.68 9.04
C ASP A 471 18.89 14.34 8.32
N PRO A 472 19.74 14.27 7.27
CA PRO A 472 20.05 13.03 6.55
C PRO A 472 20.57 11.92 7.46
N MET A 473 21.28 12.27 8.56
CA MET A 473 21.84 11.31 9.51
C MET A 473 20.80 10.75 10.49
N LYS A 474 19.56 11.22 10.42
CA LYS A 474 18.42 10.73 11.20
C LYS A 474 17.36 10.07 10.32
N LEU A 475 17.77 9.58 9.15
CA LEU A 475 16.91 8.84 8.23
C LEU A 475 17.38 7.40 8.09
N LEU A 476 16.48 6.47 8.37
CA LEU A 476 16.65 5.04 8.10
C LEU A 476 15.86 4.67 6.86
N PHE A 477 16.49 3.97 5.92
CA PHE A 477 15.82 3.49 4.70
C PHE A 477 15.68 1.98 4.69
N THR A 478 14.54 1.50 4.23
CA THR A 478 14.25 0.07 4.06
C THR A 478 13.73 -0.18 2.64
N SER A 479 14.39 -1.08 1.92
CA SER A 479 13.93 -1.51 0.60
C SER A 479 12.64 -2.33 0.71
N THR A 480 11.83 -2.34 -0.34
CA THR A 480 10.62 -3.18 -0.41
C THR A 480 10.77 -4.35 -1.37
N GLN A 481 10.06 -5.45 -1.10
CA GLN A 481 9.89 -6.56 -2.04
C GLN A 481 8.58 -6.45 -2.83
N GLY A 482 8.69 -6.61 -4.16
CA GLY A 482 7.55 -6.68 -5.08
C GLY A 482 6.75 -5.38 -5.18
N VAL A 483 5.61 -5.44 -5.89
CA VAL A 483 4.70 -4.30 -6.10
C VAL A 483 3.90 -3.97 -4.82
N ALA A 484 3.80 -4.92 -3.89
CA ALA A 484 3.03 -4.81 -2.66
C ALA A 484 3.70 -3.95 -1.56
N GLY A 485 4.91 -3.42 -1.82
CA GLY A 485 5.58 -2.46 -0.92
C GLY A 485 5.96 -3.03 0.46
N ARG A 486 6.05 -4.35 0.61
CA ARG A 486 6.38 -4.97 1.91
C ARG A 486 7.85 -4.69 2.26
N PRO A 487 8.16 -4.33 3.52
CA PRO A 487 9.54 -4.18 3.97
C PRO A 487 10.35 -5.44 3.68
N ASN A 488 11.58 -5.27 3.18
CA ASN A 488 12.50 -6.36 2.85
C ASN A 488 13.80 -6.26 3.64
N LEU A 489 14.66 -5.32 3.24
CA LEU A 489 16.00 -5.19 3.77
C LEU A 489 16.27 -3.73 4.12
N VAL A 490 16.69 -3.50 5.36
CA VAL A 490 17.21 -2.22 5.83
C VAL A 490 18.49 -1.91 5.04
N LEU A 491 18.51 -0.75 4.39
CA LEU A 491 19.65 -0.31 3.59
C LEU A 491 20.75 0.14 4.53
N GLN A 492 21.85 -0.61 4.58
CA GLN A 492 23.01 -0.24 5.38
C GLN A 492 23.83 0.84 4.69
N ARG A 493 24.41 1.72 5.51
CA ARG A 493 25.34 2.74 5.04
C ARG A 493 26.62 2.07 4.57
N SER A 494 26.90 2.18 3.28
CA SER A 494 28.11 1.62 2.67
C SER A 494 28.69 2.59 1.66
N THR A 495 29.96 2.93 1.85
CA THR A 495 30.73 3.75 0.90
C THR A 495 31.16 2.98 -0.34
N LYS A 496 30.99 1.65 -0.37
CA LYS A 496 31.44 0.76 -1.46
C LYS A 496 30.32 0.39 -2.43
N GLN A 497 29.06 0.67 -2.09
CA GLN A 497 27.91 0.28 -2.89
C GLN A 497 27.17 1.51 -3.39
N THR A 498 26.57 1.37 -4.58
CA THR A 498 25.69 2.38 -5.19
C THR A 498 24.23 1.97 -5.04
N ILE A 499 23.30 2.93 -5.15
CA ILE A 499 21.87 2.68 -5.06
C ILE A 499 21.40 1.64 -6.09
N GLY A 500 21.95 1.67 -7.32
CA GLY A 500 21.65 0.69 -8.36
C GLY A 500 22.01 -0.75 -7.96
N ASN A 501 22.98 -0.94 -7.08
CA ASN A 501 23.36 -2.24 -6.54
C ASN A 501 22.57 -2.63 -5.29
N MET A 502 22.24 -1.64 -4.43
CA MET A 502 21.49 -1.84 -3.19
C MET A 502 20.01 -2.17 -3.41
N LEU A 503 19.40 -1.75 -4.53
CA LEU A 503 17.98 -1.91 -4.80
C LEU A 503 17.72 -2.98 -5.89
N PRO A 504 17.26 -4.19 -5.51
CA PRO A 504 16.94 -5.25 -6.48
C PRO A 504 15.87 -4.83 -7.50
N SER A 505 14.91 -4.00 -7.10
CA SER A 505 13.79 -3.54 -7.94
C SER A 505 14.25 -2.83 -9.21
N ILE A 506 15.35 -2.04 -9.12
CA ILE A 506 15.96 -1.36 -10.26
C ILE A 506 16.43 -2.38 -11.31
N LYS A 507 17.10 -3.45 -10.87
CA LYS A 507 17.60 -4.53 -11.75
C LYS A 507 16.46 -5.25 -12.47
N SER A 508 15.30 -5.35 -11.82
CA SER A 508 14.08 -5.93 -12.40
C SER A 508 13.24 -4.95 -13.23
N ASN A 509 13.70 -3.72 -13.50
CA ASN A 509 12.95 -2.65 -14.18
C ASN A 509 11.59 -2.35 -13.53
N LEU A 510 11.49 -2.50 -12.21
CA LEU A 510 10.32 -2.11 -11.43
C LEU A 510 10.60 -0.78 -10.75
N LYS A 511 9.59 0.10 -10.67
CA LYS A 511 9.70 1.38 -9.95
C LYS A 511 10.06 1.08 -8.48
N PRO A 512 11.22 1.52 -7.98
CA PRO A 512 11.61 1.22 -6.61
C PRO A 512 10.71 1.95 -5.61
N VAL A 513 10.26 1.23 -4.60
CA VAL A 513 9.62 1.81 -3.41
C VAL A 513 10.60 1.64 -2.25
N ILE A 514 10.87 2.72 -1.53
CA ILE A 514 11.79 2.77 -0.41
C ILE A 514 11.01 3.32 0.78
N LEU A 515 10.95 2.54 1.85
CA LEU A 515 10.39 3.02 3.09
C LEU A 515 11.44 3.87 3.80
N TYR A 516 11.03 4.96 4.42
CA TYR A 516 11.89 5.75 5.29
C TYR A 516 11.27 5.92 6.68
N GLU A 517 12.13 6.02 7.67
CA GLU A 517 11.78 6.30 9.06
C GLU A 517 12.63 7.47 9.57
N LYS A 518 11.99 8.39 10.32
CA LYS A 518 12.67 9.48 10.99
C LYS A 518 13.11 9.02 12.38
N LEU A 519 14.41 9.03 12.62
CA LEU A 519 15.01 8.61 13.87
C LEU A 519 15.16 9.79 14.84
N GLU A 520 15.10 9.53 16.14
CA GLU A 520 15.43 10.53 17.16
C GLU A 520 16.96 10.70 17.30
N VAL A 521 17.70 9.60 17.11
CA VAL A 521 19.16 9.49 17.24
C VAL A 521 19.86 9.39 15.88
N ASN A 522 21.18 9.53 15.88
CA ASN A 522 21.99 9.39 14.68
C ASN A 522 22.03 7.92 14.21
N ILE A 523 21.82 7.67 12.92
CA ILE A 523 21.86 6.34 12.33
C ILE A 523 23.20 5.60 12.55
N VAL A 524 24.32 6.33 12.66
CA VAL A 524 25.62 5.74 13.00
C VAL A 524 25.56 5.02 14.34
N GLU A 525 24.93 5.65 15.34
CA GLU A 525 24.86 5.11 16.69
C GLU A 525 24.00 3.85 16.71
N LEU A 526 22.89 3.89 15.97
CA LEU A 526 21.96 2.76 15.84
C LEU A 526 22.60 1.57 15.09
N GLU A 527 23.37 1.81 14.03
CA GLU A 527 24.12 0.77 13.32
C GLU A 527 25.30 0.20 14.13
N MET A 528 25.81 0.97 15.11
CA MET A 528 26.84 0.52 16.05
C MET A 528 26.26 -0.33 17.18
N GLU A 529 24.96 -0.27 17.41
CA GLU A 529 24.27 -1.06 18.42
C GLU A 529 23.77 -2.38 17.86
N ARG A 530 23.62 -3.35 18.76
CA ARG A 530 23.22 -4.70 18.45
C ARG A 530 22.56 -5.30 19.68
N SER A 531 21.49 -6.06 19.47
CA SER A 531 20.92 -6.92 20.50
C SER A 531 21.49 -8.33 20.40
N ILE A 532 21.86 -8.92 21.54
CA ILE A 532 22.27 -10.31 21.64
C ILE A 532 21.33 -11.01 22.62
N ASP A 533 20.59 -12.00 22.12
CA ASP A 533 19.78 -12.86 22.97
C ASP A 533 20.64 -13.92 23.64
N VAL A 534 20.67 -13.91 24.96
CA VAL A 534 21.43 -14.86 25.78
C VAL A 534 20.48 -15.79 26.53
N VAL A 535 20.63 -17.09 26.32
CA VAL A 535 19.90 -18.13 27.06
C VAL A 535 20.53 -18.33 28.42
N TRP A 536 19.78 -18.03 29.47
CA TRP A 536 20.23 -18.17 30.85
C TRP A 536 19.97 -19.59 31.38
N MET A 537 21.03 -20.27 31.81
CA MET A 537 21.01 -21.69 32.21
C MET A 537 21.05 -21.91 33.74
N GLY A 538 21.19 -20.84 34.54
CA GLY A 538 21.35 -20.93 35.99
C GLY A 538 22.56 -21.76 36.41
N PHE A 539 22.47 -22.47 37.53
CA PHE A 539 23.54 -23.35 38.04
C PHE A 539 23.44 -24.81 37.57
N CYS A 540 22.26 -25.25 37.16
CA CYS A 540 21.94 -26.67 36.95
C CYS A 540 21.81 -27.06 35.46
N ASN A 541 22.50 -26.33 34.56
CA ASN A 541 22.44 -26.53 33.11
C ASN A 541 21.01 -26.68 32.57
N LYS A 542 20.07 -25.88 33.08
CA LYS A 542 18.67 -25.88 32.65
C LYS A 542 18.28 -24.50 32.17
N ARG A 543 17.67 -24.41 31.00
CA ARG A 543 17.15 -23.16 30.47
C ARG A 543 16.10 -22.57 31.43
N LEU A 544 16.39 -21.40 31.98
CA LEU A 544 15.52 -20.65 32.88
C LEU A 544 14.83 -19.48 32.17
N SER A 545 15.58 -18.67 31.45
CA SER A 545 15.09 -17.46 30.77
C SER A 545 15.93 -17.13 29.53
N ILE A 546 15.43 -16.19 28.71
CA ILE A 546 16.21 -15.54 27.64
C ILE A 546 16.27 -14.05 27.96
N HIS A 547 17.45 -13.46 27.90
CA HIS A 547 17.66 -12.03 28.11
C HIS A 547 18.23 -11.40 26.84
N SER A 548 17.57 -10.35 26.34
CA SER A 548 18.03 -9.58 25.17
C SER A 548 18.94 -8.45 25.65
N ILE A 549 20.22 -8.52 25.31
CA ILE A 549 21.25 -7.60 25.81
C ILE A 549 21.66 -6.64 24.70
N GLN A 550 21.39 -5.35 24.91
CA GLN A 550 21.81 -4.29 24.00
C GLN A 550 23.27 -3.91 24.26
N VAL A 551 24.12 -4.08 23.25
CA VAL A 551 25.55 -3.77 23.30
C VAL A 551 25.99 -3.01 22.06
N LYS A 552 27.06 -2.22 22.17
CA LYS A 552 27.74 -1.69 20.98
C LYS A 552 28.61 -2.79 20.36
N LYS A 553 28.78 -2.79 19.05
CA LYS A 553 29.61 -3.75 18.32
C LYS A 553 31.05 -3.81 18.85
N VAL A 554 31.58 -2.68 19.31
CA VAL A 554 32.93 -2.53 19.90
C VAL A 554 32.99 -2.87 21.39
N ASP A 555 31.85 -3.13 22.04
CA ASP A 555 31.85 -3.60 23.41
C ASP A 555 32.37 -5.03 23.48
N ASN A 556 32.98 -5.37 24.60
CA ASN A 556 33.48 -6.72 24.84
C ASN A 556 32.46 -7.57 25.61
N VAL A 557 32.70 -8.88 25.62
CA VAL A 557 31.87 -9.86 26.34
C VAL A 557 31.81 -9.57 27.84
N ALA A 558 32.85 -8.96 28.44
CA ALA A 558 32.81 -8.55 29.84
C ALA A 558 31.65 -7.58 30.14
N ARG A 559 31.39 -6.61 29.25
CA ARG A 559 30.26 -5.69 29.39
C ARG A 559 28.91 -6.40 29.24
N MET A 560 28.82 -7.35 28.30
CA MET A 560 27.64 -8.20 28.15
C MET A 560 27.36 -9.02 29.42
N LYS A 561 28.40 -9.57 30.05
CA LYS A 561 28.30 -10.29 31.34
C LYS A 561 27.82 -9.39 32.47
N ASP A 562 28.33 -8.16 32.58
CA ASP A 562 27.89 -7.21 33.62
C ASP A 562 26.38 -6.89 33.49
N GLN A 563 25.92 -6.61 32.28
CA GLN A 563 24.51 -6.34 32.03
C GLN A 563 23.61 -7.56 32.28
N LEU A 564 24.04 -8.75 31.84
CA LEU A 564 23.35 -10.00 32.17
C LEU A 564 23.29 -10.22 33.69
N GLY A 565 24.39 -9.97 34.39
CA GLY A 565 24.48 -10.09 35.85
C GLY A 565 23.46 -9.22 36.56
N ARG A 566 23.29 -7.96 36.14
CA ARG A 566 22.26 -7.07 36.70
C ARG A 566 20.84 -7.57 36.44
N LEU A 567 20.58 -8.07 35.23
CA LEU A 567 19.25 -8.60 34.86
C LEU A 567 18.90 -9.85 35.67
N VAL A 568 19.85 -10.76 35.84
CA VAL A 568 19.63 -12.02 36.56
C VAL A 568 19.62 -11.82 38.08
N ALA A 569 20.40 -10.87 38.62
CA ALA A 569 20.43 -10.53 40.04
C ALA A 569 19.13 -9.90 40.56
N SER A 570 18.24 -9.46 39.67
CA SER A 570 16.89 -9.00 40.03
C SER A 570 15.92 -10.13 40.39
N GLY A 571 16.31 -11.40 40.15
CA GLY A 571 15.63 -12.59 40.66
C GLY A 571 16.17 -13.08 42.01
N ALA A 572 15.60 -14.15 42.57
CA ALA A 572 15.94 -14.72 43.89
C ALA A 572 17.37 -15.29 44.03
N VAL A 573 18.27 -15.02 43.09
CA VAL A 573 19.65 -15.52 43.05
C VAL A 573 20.60 -14.37 42.73
N THR A 574 21.35 -13.90 43.74
CA THR A 574 22.42 -12.92 43.55
C THR A 574 23.66 -13.62 42.98
N VAL A 575 23.90 -13.49 41.68
CA VAL A 575 25.13 -13.99 41.02
C VAL A 575 26.05 -12.81 40.71
N HIS A 576 27.27 -12.83 41.24
CA HIS A 576 28.28 -11.81 40.94
C HIS A 576 28.73 -11.91 39.47
N PRO A 577 28.93 -10.81 38.71
CA PRO A 577 29.31 -10.84 37.29
C PRO A 577 30.55 -11.69 36.96
N ASN A 578 31.57 -11.67 37.84
CA ASN A 578 32.77 -12.51 37.74
C ASN A 578 32.52 -14.02 37.90
N LYS A 579 31.28 -14.43 38.19
CA LYS A 579 30.82 -15.81 38.27
C LYS A 579 29.92 -16.18 37.09
N LEU A 580 29.93 -15.39 36.01
CA LEU A 580 29.19 -15.68 34.78
C LEU A 580 30.13 -16.19 33.70
N ARG A 581 29.73 -17.32 33.12
CA ARG A 581 30.40 -17.90 31.97
C ARG A 581 29.47 -17.84 30.77
N VAL A 582 29.98 -17.34 29.66
CA VAL A 582 29.23 -17.21 28.40
C VAL A 582 29.91 -18.09 27.36
N PHE A 583 29.12 -18.84 26.62
CA PHE A 583 29.63 -19.80 25.65
C PHE A 583 28.66 -20.00 24.49
N ARG A 584 29.18 -20.53 23.40
CA ARG A 584 28.41 -21.10 22.29
C ARG A 584 28.55 -22.63 22.29
N ILE A 585 27.62 -23.30 21.63
CA ILE A 585 27.68 -24.75 21.45
C ILE A 585 28.41 -25.02 20.13
N SER A 586 29.33 -25.99 20.13
CA SER A 586 30.04 -26.42 18.91
C SER A 586 29.05 -26.96 17.86
N LEU A 587 29.42 -26.90 16.57
CA LEU A 587 28.57 -27.34 15.46
C LEU A 587 28.10 -28.81 15.56
N ASP A 588 28.87 -29.68 16.21
CA ASP A 588 28.52 -31.08 16.46
C ASP A 588 27.60 -31.28 17.67
N GLY A 589 27.33 -30.22 18.44
CA GLY A 589 26.51 -30.24 19.66
C GLY A 589 27.20 -30.86 20.87
N ARG A 590 28.51 -31.16 20.80
CA ARG A 590 29.21 -31.97 21.80
C ARG A 590 29.98 -31.17 22.84
N LYS A 591 30.30 -29.91 22.56
CA LYS A 591 31.19 -29.09 23.39
C LYS A 591 30.65 -27.68 23.59
N GLN A 592 31.17 -27.04 24.62
CA GLN A 592 31.00 -25.62 24.86
C GLN A 592 32.28 -24.87 24.48
N ASP A 593 32.15 -23.93 23.54
CA ASP A 593 33.21 -22.99 23.19
C ASP A 593 32.98 -21.70 24.00
N GLU A 594 33.86 -21.45 24.95
CA GLU A 594 33.77 -20.27 25.83
C GLU A 594 34.17 -19.00 25.09
N LEU A 595 33.39 -17.93 25.31
CA LEU A 595 33.72 -16.59 24.83
C LEU A 595 34.58 -15.88 25.88
N SER A 596 35.75 -15.39 25.46
CA SER A 596 36.66 -14.65 26.32
C SER A 596 36.08 -13.29 26.66
N ASP A 597 36.39 -12.77 27.85
CA ASP A 597 36.00 -11.43 28.29
C ASP A 597 36.54 -10.32 27.37
N SER A 598 37.65 -10.59 26.67
CA SER A 598 38.27 -9.70 25.68
C SER A 598 37.62 -9.74 24.30
N ASP A 599 36.78 -10.74 24.01
CA ASP A 599 36.15 -10.87 22.71
C ASP A 599 35.14 -9.74 22.50
N PHE A 600 35.11 -9.19 21.29
CA PHE A 600 34.20 -8.11 20.94
C PHE A 600 32.85 -8.62 20.47
N ALA A 601 31.78 -7.87 20.73
CA ALA A 601 30.43 -8.26 20.32
C ALA A 601 30.32 -8.50 18.80
N TYR A 602 31.02 -7.72 17.96
CA TYR A 602 30.99 -7.91 16.50
C TYR A 602 31.54 -9.26 16.01
N THR A 603 32.34 -9.98 16.80
CA THR A 603 32.91 -11.29 16.41
C THR A 603 31.90 -12.42 16.56
N ILE A 604 30.82 -12.20 17.31
CA ILE A 604 29.76 -13.16 17.54
C ILE A 604 28.82 -13.15 16.33
N PRO A 605 28.66 -14.22 15.55
CA PRO A 605 27.70 -14.27 14.44
C PRO A 605 26.25 -14.04 14.91
N GLU A 606 25.39 -13.44 14.07
CA GLU A 606 23.96 -13.22 14.40
C GLU A 606 23.15 -14.52 14.46
N SER A 607 23.61 -15.57 13.77
CA SER A 607 22.98 -16.90 13.78
C SER A 607 23.30 -17.73 15.03
N ASP A 608 24.31 -17.34 15.82
CA ASP A 608 24.79 -18.13 16.94
C ASP A 608 23.88 -17.97 18.15
N SER A 609 23.44 -19.10 18.72
CA SER A 609 22.77 -19.11 20.01
C SER A 609 23.79 -18.96 21.13
N ILE A 610 23.65 -17.89 21.92
CA ILE A 610 24.56 -17.60 23.03
C ILE A 610 23.93 -18.08 24.34
N TYR A 611 24.73 -18.76 25.15
CA TYR A 611 24.31 -19.33 26.42
C TYR A 611 25.15 -18.75 27.55
N ALA A 612 24.55 -18.62 28.72
CA ALA A 612 25.24 -18.21 29.93
C ALA A 612 24.83 -19.06 31.13
N GLU A 613 25.80 -19.39 31.98
CA GLU A 613 25.58 -20.13 33.23
C GLU A 613 26.15 -19.39 34.44
N ALA A 614 25.49 -19.58 35.59
CA ALA A 614 25.99 -19.16 36.88
C ALA A 614 27.00 -20.18 37.39
N PHE A 615 28.08 -19.69 37.94
CA PHE A 615 29.23 -20.51 38.24
C PHE A 615 29.55 -20.46 39.74
N SER A 616 29.51 -21.61 40.44
CA SER A 616 29.74 -21.66 41.88
C SER A 616 31.22 -21.50 42.20
N ASP A 617 32.07 -22.34 41.59
CA ASP A 617 33.53 -22.38 41.69
C ASP A 617 34.09 -23.11 40.47
N GLN A 618 35.27 -22.72 39.98
CA GLN A 618 35.89 -23.36 38.80
C GLN A 618 36.07 -24.87 38.97
N PRO A 619 35.88 -25.65 37.89
CA PRO A 619 36.87 -26.62 37.49
C PRO A 619 38.23 -25.97 37.37
N LYS A 620 38.86 -25.64 38.50
CA LYS A 620 40.31 -25.53 38.47
C LYS A 620 40.79 -26.90 38.02
N TYR A 621 41.90 -26.94 37.30
CA TYR A 621 42.72 -28.14 37.27
C TYR A 621 43.20 -28.38 38.70
N LEU A 622 42.30 -28.88 39.56
CA LEU A 622 42.62 -29.33 40.89
C LEU A 622 43.55 -30.52 40.71
N THR A 623 44.59 -30.58 41.52
CA THR A 623 45.61 -31.62 41.42
C THR A 623 44.93 -32.99 41.58
N GLY A 624 44.74 -33.73 40.47
CA GLY A 624 44.01 -35.00 40.45
C GLY A 624 42.60 -34.99 39.82
N GLU A 625 42.18 -33.90 39.14
CA GLU A 625 40.92 -33.82 38.39
C GLU A 625 41.15 -33.52 36.89
N LYS A 626 40.30 -34.07 36.02
CA LYS A 626 40.33 -33.85 34.56
C LYS A 626 39.00 -33.23 34.11
N LEU A 627 39.06 -32.07 33.45
CA LEU A 627 37.88 -31.41 32.89
C LEU A 627 37.45 -32.11 31.60
N ILE A 628 36.18 -32.51 31.53
CA ILE A 628 35.56 -33.17 30.37
C ILE A 628 34.30 -32.41 29.94
N ASP A 629 33.95 -32.52 28.66
CA ASP A 629 32.68 -32.06 28.12
C ASP A 629 31.66 -33.21 28.19
N VAL A 630 30.44 -32.92 28.59
CA VAL A 630 29.34 -33.89 28.66
C VAL A 630 28.25 -33.41 27.70
N PHE A 631 27.75 -34.29 26.84
CA PHE A 631 26.73 -33.95 25.85
C PHE A 631 25.60 -34.97 25.83
N HIS A 632 24.42 -34.55 25.36
CA HIS A 632 23.24 -35.40 25.30
C HIS A 632 23.03 -35.94 23.89
N PHE A 633 22.65 -37.21 23.77
CA PHE A 633 22.31 -37.85 22.50
C PHE A 633 21.20 -38.88 22.69
N SER A 634 20.57 -39.31 21.60
CA SER A 634 19.53 -40.34 21.64
C SER A 634 19.82 -41.42 20.60
N GLY A 635 20.22 -42.60 21.08
CA GLY A 635 20.54 -43.75 20.25
C GLY A 635 21.89 -43.62 19.54
N ASP A 636 21.97 -42.82 18.48
CA ASP A 636 23.21 -42.55 17.74
C ASP A 636 23.91 -41.29 18.28
N LEU A 637 25.24 -41.34 18.41
CA LEU A 637 26.10 -40.23 18.84
C LEU A 637 26.01 -39.00 17.92
N SER A 638 25.51 -39.17 16.69
CA SER A 638 25.23 -38.07 15.76
C SER A 638 23.94 -37.30 16.12
N ASN A 639 23.00 -37.94 16.82
CA ASN A 639 21.71 -37.37 17.20
C ASN A 639 21.80 -36.61 18.52
N THR A 640 22.63 -35.56 18.52
CA THR A 640 22.87 -34.71 19.68
C THR A 640 21.68 -33.79 19.97
N HIS A 641 21.47 -33.48 21.24
CA HIS A 641 20.43 -32.55 21.68
C HIS A 641 20.80 -31.93 23.03
N GLY A 642 19.91 -31.07 23.57
CA GLY A 642 20.16 -30.40 24.84
C GLY A 642 21.32 -29.39 24.77
N VAL A 643 21.82 -28.98 25.94
CA VAL A 643 22.97 -28.08 26.07
C VAL A 643 24.11 -28.88 26.70
N PRO A 644 25.25 -29.09 26.02
CA PRO A 644 26.39 -29.77 26.62
C PRO A 644 26.95 -28.95 27.79
N PHE A 645 27.66 -29.59 28.72
CA PHE A 645 28.22 -28.93 29.90
C PHE A 645 29.58 -29.50 30.30
N LYS A 646 30.40 -28.65 30.95
CA LYS A 646 31.68 -29.08 31.50
C LYS A 646 31.52 -29.77 32.86
N PHE A 647 32.33 -30.80 33.09
CA PHE A 647 32.30 -31.64 34.30
C PHE A 647 33.69 -32.12 34.72
N ASN A 648 33.94 -32.27 36.02
CA ASN A 648 35.23 -32.73 36.55
C ASN A 648 35.22 -34.23 36.81
N ALA A 649 36.02 -35.00 36.07
CA ALA A 649 36.30 -36.39 36.41
C ALA A 649 37.40 -36.47 37.48
N LYS A 650 37.18 -37.22 38.57
CA LYS A 650 38.18 -37.39 39.66
C LYS A 650 38.98 -38.68 39.50
N ARG A 651 40.25 -38.64 39.92
CA ARG A 651 41.13 -39.81 39.92
C ARG A 651 40.62 -40.92 40.84
N GLY A 652 40.44 -42.13 40.30
CA GLY A 652 40.04 -43.32 41.05
C GLY A 652 38.57 -43.35 41.47
N GLU A 653 37.74 -42.43 41.01
CA GLU A 653 36.30 -42.39 41.29
C GLU A 653 35.56 -43.42 40.43
N ALA A 654 34.84 -44.34 41.07
CA ALA A 654 33.97 -45.29 40.37
C ALA A 654 32.82 -44.56 39.66
N PHE A 655 32.40 -45.06 38.50
CA PHE A 655 31.40 -44.38 37.68
C PHE A 655 30.05 -44.24 38.38
N GLY A 656 29.65 -45.19 39.24
CA GLY A 656 28.43 -45.06 40.04
C GLY A 656 28.41 -43.80 40.94
N GLN A 657 29.58 -43.34 41.41
CA GLN A 657 29.72 -42.08 42.15
C GLN A 657 29.69 -40.87 41.20
N THR A 658 30.36 -40.99 40.05
CA THR A 658 30.35 -39.97 38.98
C THR A 658 28.92 -39.70 38.48
N LYS A 659 28.12 -40.76 38.30
CA LYS A 659 26.72 -40.71 37.85
C LYS A 659 25.84 -39.89 38.79
N LYS A 660 26.00 -40.04 40.11
CA LYS A 660 25.28 -39.21 41.10
C LYS A 660 25.63 -37.73 40.96
N ARG A 661 26.90 -37.39 40.77
CA ARG A 661 27.35 -36.01 40.56
C ARG A 661 26.88 -35.41 39.23
N LEU A 662 26.81 -36.23 38.18
CA LEU A 662 26.23 -35.82 36.90
C LEU A 662 24.76 -35.47 37.06
N GLN A 663 24.01 -36.25 37.83
CA GLN A 663 22.61 -35.97 38.19
C GLN A 663 22.47 -34.66 38.98
N ASP A 664 23.33 -34.45 39.99
CA ASP A 664 23.33 -33.24 40.79
C ASP A 664 23.63 -32.00 39.92
N ARG A 665 24.53 -32.13 38.93
CA ARG A 665 24.88 -31.04 37.99
C ARG A 665 23.73 -30.64 37.07
N ILE A 666 22.92 -31.58 36.59
CA ILE A 666 21.69 -31.28 35.81
C ILE A 666 20.48 -30.97 36.71
N GLY A 667 20.67 -31.05 38.03
CA GLY A 667 19.70 -30.78 39.08
C GLY A 667 18.80 -31.98 39.36
N ARG A 668 18.91 -32.57 40.55
CA ARG A 668 18.04 -33.67 41.03
C ARG A 668 16.54 -33.35 40.99
N ASN A 669 16.18 -32.09 41.21
CA ASN A 669 14.78 -31.64 41.11
C ASN A 669 14.27 -31.63 39.66
N ASN A 670 15.16 -31.54 38.67
CA ASN A 670 14.82 -31.55 37.25
C ASN A 670 14.82 -32.96 36.68
N VAL A 671 15.78 -33.79 37.09
CA VAL A 671 15.89 -35.19 36.68
C VAL A 671 15.87 -36.08 37.93
N PRO A 672 14.67 -36.45 38.41
CA PRO A 672 14.54 -37.31 39.58
C PRO A 672 15.04 -38.73 39.28
N ASP A 673 15.27 -39.50 40.34
CA ASP A 673 15.93 -40.81 40.26
C ASP A 673 15.21 -41.79 39.32
N ASP A 674 13.87 -41.75 39.27
CA ASP A 674 13.03 -42.59 38.41
C ASP A 674 13.31 -42.38 36.91
N ARG A 675 13.61 -41.12 36.53
CA ARG A 675 13.98 -40.77 35.15
C ARG A 675 15.45 -41.03 34.89
N PHE A 676 16.32 -40.68 35.84
CA PHE A 676 17.76 -40.80 35.68
C PHE A 676 18.23 -42.26 35.55
N VAL A 677 17.50 -43.22 36.11
CA VAL A 677 17.77 -44.65 35.92
C VAL A 677 17.75 -45.08 34.44
N LYS A 678 16.98 -44.39 33.58
CA LYS A 678 16.91 -44.67 32.14
C LYS A 678 18.11 -44.13 31.34
N TYR A 679 18.95 -43.30 31.94
CA TYR A 679 20.10 -42.70 31.28
C TYR A 679 21.22 -43.71 31.18
N ARG A 680 21.76 -43.86 29.97
CA ARG A 680 22.97 -44.64 29.70
C ARG A 680 24.12 -43.69 29.39
N PHE A 681 25.33 -44.08 29.73
CA PHE A 681 26.50 -43.21 29.56
C PHE A 681 27.52 -43.91 28.69
N ALA A 682 28.06 -43.17 27.73
CA ALA A 682 28.87 -43.78 26.69
C ALA A 682 30.04 -42.90 26.29
N LEU A 683 31.15 -43.55 25.97
CA LEU A 683 32.38 -42.94 25.51
C LEU A 683 32.42 -43.03 23.98
N PRO A 684 32.50 -41.90 23.27
CA PRO A 684 32.72 -41.90 21.84
C PRO A 684 34.19 -42.25 21.55
N VAL A 685 34.42 -43.30 20.76
CA VAL A 685 35.77 -43.75 20.39
C VAL A 685 35.93 -43.61 18.88
N ALA A 686 36.94 -42.84 18.44
CA ALA A 686 37.13 -42.50 17.02
C ALA A 686 37.35 -43.74 16.12
N GLU A 687 37.85 -44.83 16.69
CA GLU A 687 38.18 -46.08 15.99
C GLU A 687 36.98 -47.03 15.84
N PHE A 688 35.89 -46.83 16.60
CA PHE A 688 34.72 -47.72 16.61
C PHE A 688 33.46 -47.03 16.09
N LYS A 689 32.66 -47.75 15.29
CA LYS A 689 31.35 -47.27 14.82
C LYS A 689 30.28 -47.21 15.92
N GLN A 690 30.49 -47.86 17.06
CA GLN A 690 29.55 -47.88 18.19
C GLN A 690 30.22 -47.34 19.47
N PRO A 691 29.47 -46.57 20.30
CA PRO A 691 30.00 -46.05 21.56
C PRO A 691 30.24 -47.17 22.58
N ILE A 692 31.23 -46.96 23.46
CA ILE A 692 31.47 -47.87 24.59
C ILE A 692 30.61 -47.41 25.76
N TYR A 693 29.64 -48.23 26.17
CA TYR A 693 28.79 -47.93 27.33
C TYR A 693 29.50 -48.27 28.65
N LEU A 694 29.33 -47.39 29.63
CA LEU A 694 29.92 -47.49 30.96
C LEU A 694 29.02 -48.24 31.94
N THR A 695 29.66 -48.98 32.83
CA THR A 695 29.12 -49.67 34.01
C THR A 695 29.54 -48.95 35.29
N ASP A 696 28.89 -49.23 36.42
CA ASP A 696 29.11 -48.47 37.66
C ASP A 696 30.52 -48.63 38.26
N ASP A 697 31.24 -49.71 37.93
CA ASP A 697 32.59 -50.01 38.41
C ASP A 697 33.70 -49.37 37.55
N ASP A 698 33.35 -48.80 36.39
CA ASP A 698 34.32 -48.20 35.48
C ASP A 698 34.94 -46.90 36.05
N VAL A 699 36.14 -46.55 35.59
CA VAL A 699 36.86 -45.33 36.01
C VAL A 699 37.22 -44.49 34.79
N ILE A 700 36.60 -43.30 34.67
CA ILE A 700 36.75 -42.40 33.50
C ILE A 700 38.12 -41.68 33.50
N TYR A 701 38.76 -41.52 34.66
CA TYR A 701 39.99 -40.71 34.77
C TYR A 701 41.22 -41.33 34.09
N THR A 702 41.32 -42.66 34.02
CA THR A 702 42.53 -43.38 33.59
C THR A 702 42.58 -43.69 32.10
N THR A 703 41.49 -43.50 31.38
CA THR A 703 41.40 -43.91 29.97
C THR A 703 42.02 -42.85 29.05
N GLN A 704 42.77 -43.32 28.04
CA GLN A 704 43.42 -42.48 27.02
C GLN A 704 42.36 -41.88 26.07
N PHE A 705 41.69 -40.80 26.49
CA PHE A 705 40.74 -40.06 25.64
C PHE A 705 41.36 -38.78 25.09
N VAL A 706 41.26 -38.59 23.77
CA VAL A 706 41.39 -37.28 23.13
C VAL A 706 40.23 -37.05 22.15
N PRO A 707 39.47 -35.93 22.26
CA PRO A 707 39.35 -35.01 23.40
C PRO A 707 38.08 -35.32 24.19
N THR A 708 38.24 -35.89 25.39
CA THR A 708 37.52 -35.51 26.63
C THR A 708 36.00 -35.28 26.54
N VAL A 709 35.24 -36.16 25.89
CA VAL A 709 33.77 -36.07 25.85
C VAL A 709 33.10 -37.31 26.47
N LEU A 710 32.03 -37.11 27.22
CA LEU A 710 31.15 -38.14 27.77
C LEU A 710 29.73 -37.95 27.20
N GLY A 711 29.18 -38.99 26.57
CA GLY A 711 27.82 -38.97 26.05
C GLY A 711 26.81 -39.43 27.09
N MET A 712 25.70 -38.72 27.21
CA MET A 712 24.51 -39.10 27.97
C MET A 712 23.41 -39.50 26.99
N ASP A 713 23.12 -40.80 26.91
CA ASP A 713 22.08 -41.37 26.06
C ASP A 713 20.74 -41.37 26.78
N HIS A 714 19.81 -40.57 26.26
CA HIS A 714 18.43 -40.52 26.71
C HIS A 714 17.51 -39.94 25.63
N PRO A 715 16.19 -40.22 25.67
CA PRO A 715 15.27 -39.62 24.72
C PRO A 715 15.24 -38.08 24.86
N LYS A 716 15.07 -37.40 23.73
CA LYS A 716 14.90 -35.94 23.67
C LYS A 716 13.57 -35.55 24.31
N GLU A 717 13.63 -34.89 25.46
CA GLU A 717 12.43 -34.34 26.10
C GLU A 717 11.85 -33.22 25.22
N HIS A 718 10.55 -33.33 24.91
CA HIS A 718 9.82 -32.23 24.25
C HIS A 718 9.49 -31.20 25.33
N ASN A 719 10.15 -30.05 25.28
CA ASN A 719 9.74 -28.90 26.07
C ASN A 719 8.35 -28.46 25.61
N VAL A 720 7.30 -28.86 26.35
CA VAL A 720 6.01 -28.21 26.28
C VAL A 720 6.21 -26.80 26.83
N VAL A 721 6.42 -25.84 25.93
CA VAL A 721 6.38 -24.43 26.26
C VAL A 721 4.93 -24.10 26.62
N MET A 722 4.61 -24.15 27.92
CA MET A 722 3.46 -23.41 28.45
C MET A 722 3.79 -21.93 28.25
N ARG A 723 3.22 -21.34 27.21
CA ARG A 723 3.13 -19.88 27.08
C ARG A 723 2.29 -19.39 28.26
N SER A 724 2.92 -18.73 29.22
CA SER A 724 2.24 -17.82 30.15
C SER A 724 1.94 -16.51 29.43
#